data_AF-A0A936Y849-F1
#
_entry.id   AF-A0A936Y849-F1
#
_cell.length_a   1.000
_cell.length_b   1.000
_cell.length_c   1.000
_cell.angle_alpha   90.00
_cell.angle_beta   90.00
_cell.angle_gamma   90.00
#
_symmetry.space_group_name_H-M   'P 1'
#
loop_
_entity.id
_entity.type
_entity.pdbx_description
1 polymer ?
#
loop_
_entity_poly.entity_id
_entity_poly.type
_entity_poly.pdbx_seq_one_letter_code
_entity_poly.pdbx_strand_id
1 'polypeptide(L)'
;MKFNDAFYYNQAIEGKLYSRLAPGDIDVGRIFKRKPYYRKDAGGFIQKPKTLIFADWTFNYWNDWERLHAVKVMEEWLDQGGKILAWFGSGSTDGPLGHLTKEWLAKNRHTKWDTELIYLSPEIMRKKACEQYKIAYDELHVLDYYWLKNWNVTDKLPKYYIDKRYRFQDKNTQKIIDEHNANVPHKEGYLTYSREDYLELNLEFNSDGLTDSRLESHWPYLQYTKEVTIKCKGELSEEVLVKLLSQSPNIESFIYEGYTLKDSQLRKILSLCPGLKTLRLRINRLSNTQGLEGIELDHLKVLTIESYPLTDSKIFEIDEVIIQQLLSASPRLELIDLNNVLGFTDSSLDKIKLENLQVISFSNCNITAKQLGALLARSPVRSLTVKNCNNLGSTDLLELKLTHLKILFASGSTISAQQLQALLAHAKVKELSISDCKKLVYADFSEFNLTHIEKLTISNSTITSQQLCALVARTQLRFLDIIHCMNLGNADLPVLKLTHLEYLYIAYSTITPQLLGALVVDSPVAELKIISCETLGDADLPALKLTHLKNLYIQDSTLTAQQLRAHLSQANECEVAIVNCENFDDNIIDEFKNEFPNFNFYFSPYIPSSKKDSIYQPCNPIHTPSEHRNFTPHDPNKPFEFKGQNKTYNQNMIIEKLSQYLTLTNYRTNIIPQIQDGICSALSNLFIENCNIFSNEIKAIQQWNGSLEALNSLNEDNKSKLENAFKRILSYIDKYQLSNTRTPTNYLGSSARSFIKDVANSLSNSNYLILSNPWHAISVMLIEKSWFVYDPNYVNGCKKFDTFDGAYKAITESLGSLIFVDRSGIQLLPELGKPIENPNDFMRDGGLLVLYKASWSDVEQLLELMKGCQLDHNGLSGLFLRDLMGFPAWYRGLTSPDIGVKKLTQRYLLQLLRQDKQAIQKLEKSFEAIPQTQRLSVKDILVQQDTTRKRLATEMERFQKQALKAQQHQVRKEHYQNQLLRPIKDKTVEEVSTYCQQLLNPQKMLKNNTIRRTMAIEVESKPSTF
;
A
#
# COMPACT_ATOMS: atom_id res chain seq x y z
N MET A 1 -44.93 11.76 6.19
CA MET A 1 -43.55 11.28 6.45
C MET A 1 -42.67 12.48 6.69
N LYS A 2 -41.81 12.47 7.71
CA LYS A 2 -40.94 13.61 8.04
C LYS A 2 -39.52 13.26 7.62
N PHE A 3 -38.96 13.98 6.65
CA PHE A 3 -37.56 13.80 6.27
C PHE A 3 -36.63 14.26 7.40
N ASN A 4 -35.34 13.92 7.29
CA ASN A 4 -34.35 14.36 8.27
C ASN A 4 -34.39 15.89 8.42
N ASP A 5 -34.43 16.40 9.65
CA ASP A 5 -34.53 17.83 9.93
C ASP A 5 -33.34 18.61 9.30
N ALA A 6 -32.21 17.95 9.02
CA ALA A 6 -31.05 18.53 8.32
C ALA A 6 -31.35 19.02 6.89
N PHE A 7 -32.36 18.45 6.21
CA PHE A 7 -32.80 18.83 4.87
C PHE A 7 -33.74 20.04 4.85
N TYR A 8 -33.97 20.65 6.00
CA TYR A 8 -34.76 21.86 6.12
C TYR A 8 -33.96 22.98 6.77
N TYR A 9 -34.35 24.21 6.48
CA TYR A 9 -33.83 25.41 7.14
C TYR A 9 -34.99 26.26 7.67
N ASN A 10 -34.69 27.05 8.70
CA ASN A 10 -35.65 27.91 9.36
C ASN A 10 -35.58 29.31 8.75
N GLN A 11 -36.57 29.68 7.94
CA GLN A 11 -36.68 31.04 7.42
C GLN A 11 -37.44 31.91 8.44
N ALA A 12 -36.83 33.02 8.85
CA ALA A 12 -37.50 33.99 9.72
C ALA A 12 -38.67 34.65 8.97
N ILE A 13 -39.84 34.68 9.59
CA ILE A 13 -40.99 35.45 9.11
C ILE A 13 -40.92 36.82 9.77
N GLU A 14 -40.68 37.88 9.00
CA GLU A 14 -40.81 39.24 9.53
C GLU A 14 -42.29 39.65 9.59
N GLY A 15 -42.82 39.76 10.81
CA GLY A 15 -44.16 40.29 11.07
C GLY A 15 -44.18 41.17 12.31
N LYS A 16 -44.89 42.31 12.24
CA LYS A 16 -45.11 43.20 13.39
C LYS A 16 -46.42 42.81 14.08
N LEU A 17 -46.33 42.19 15.27
CA LEU A 17 -47.50 41.98 16.14
C LEU A 17 -47.65 43.17 17.08
N TYR A 18 -48.90 43.54 17.40
CA TYR A 18 -49.20 44.65 18.28
C TYR A 18 -50.04 44.19 19.47
N SER A 19 -49.62 44.53 20.70
CA SER A 19 -50.34 44.21 21.94
C SER A 19 -50.83 45.48 22.66
N ARG A 20 -51.77 45.33 23.61
CA ARG A 20 -52.18 46.40 24.53
C ARG A 20 -51.40 46.40 25.85
N LEU A 21 -50.71 45.31 26.15
CA LEU A 21 -49.83 45.14 27.30
C LEU A 21 -48.39 45.41 26.86
N ALA A 22 -47.58 46.06 27.70
CA ALA A 22 -46.30 46.68 27.32
C ALA A 22 -45.10 45.70 27.40
N PRO A 23 -44.38 45.48 26.29
CA PRO A 23 -42.98 45.07 26.42
C PRO A 23 -42.02 45.76 25.43
N GLY A 24 -42.41 46.83 24.73
CA GLY A 24 -41.58 47.43 23.67
C GLY A 24 -42.05 48.79 23.15
N ASP A 25 -41.52 49.21 21.99
CA ASP A 25 -41.79 50.52 21.37
C ASP A 25 -43.26 50.74 21.01
N ILE A 26 -43.72 51.99 21.13
CA ILE A 26 -45.11 52.38 20.94
C ILE A 26 -45.33 52.96 19.53
N ASP A 27 -46.36 52.47 18.83
CA ASP A 27 -46.82 53.02 17.57
C ASP A 27 -47.96 54.04 17.80
N VAL A 28 -47.56 55.32 17.81
CA VAL A 28 -48.42 56.46 18.17
C VAL A 28 -49.63 56.59 17.23
N GLY A 29 -49.49 56.22 15.95
CA GLY A 29 -50.60 56.25 14.99
C GLY A 29 -51.73 55.26 15.31
N ARG A 30 -51.42 54.16 16.02
CA ARG A 30 -52.41 53.15 16.44
C ARG A 30 -53.10 53.50 17.75
N ILE A 31 -52.45 54.29 18.62
CA ILE A 31 -53.05 54.84 19.84
C ILE A 31 -54.27 55.69 19.50
N PHE A 32 -54.13 56.62 18.56
CA PHE A 32 -55.23 57.51 18.15
C PHE A 32 -56.42 56.75 17.54
N LYS A 33 -56.19 55.51 17.07
CA LYS A 33 -57.22 54.61 16.52
C LYS A 33 -57.74 53.58 17.53
N ARG A 34 -57.36 53.67 18.82
CA ARG A 34 -57.71 52.74 19.92
C ARG A 34 -57.40 51.25 19.63
N LYS A 35 -56.41 50.98 18.77
CA LYS A 35 -55.94 49.62 18.44
C LYS A 35 -54.76 49.24 19.34
N PRO A 36 -54.43 47.94 19.49
CA PRO A 36 -53.18 47.51 20.14
C PRO A 36 -51.97 48.26 19.56
N TYR A 37 -51.11 48.80 20.41
CA TYR A 37 -50.12 49.84 20.05
C TYR A 37 -48.70 49.58 20.57
N TYR A 38 -48.48 48.57 21.42
CA TYR A 38 -47.13 48.11 21.76
C TYR A 38 -46.65 47.15 20.69
N ARG A 39 -45.53 47.47 20.04
CA ARG A 39 -44.92 46.62 19.03
C ARG A 39 -44.19 45.46 19.72
N LYS A 40 -44.49 44.24 19.28
CA LYS A 40 -43.76 43.01 19.64
C LYS A 40 -43.17 42.44 18.35
N ASP A 41 -41.87 42.21 18.33
CA ASP A 41 -41.24 41.51 17.22
C ASP A 41 -41.74 40.06 17.23
N ALA A 42 -42.47 39.67 16.19
CA ALA A 42 -42.95 38.30 16.04
C ALA A 42 -41.84 37.48 15.36
N GLY A 43 -40.85 37.04 16.13
CA GLY A 43 -39.86 36.07 15.64
C GLY A 43 -40.50 34.70 15.53
N GLY A 44 -41.11 34.39 14.39
CA GLY A 44 -41.51 33.03 14.01
C GLY A 44 -40.59 32.50 12.91
N PHE A 45 -40.25 31.21 12.97
CA PHE A 45 -39.53 30.54 11.90
C PHE A 45 -40.49 29.62 11.14
N ILE A 46 -40.48 29.68 9.81
CA ILE A 46 -41.09 28.65 8.97
C ILE A 46 -40.00 27.70 8.47
N GLN A 47 -40.21 26.41 8.66
CA GLN A 47 -39.31 25.38 8.17
C GLN A 47 -39.54 25.22 6.64
N LYS A 48 -38.51 25.46 5.84
CA LYS A 48 -38.53 25.28 4.38
C LYS A 48 -37.53 24.22 3.92
N PRO A 49 -37.82 23.46 2.86
CA PRO A 49 -36.89 22.46 2.34
C PRO A 49 -35.67 23.14 1.72
N LYS A 50 -34.48 22.60 2.00
CA LYS A 50 -33.22 23.00 1.35
C LYS A 50 -33.19 22.48 -0.08
N THR A 51 -32.37 23.09 -0.93
CA THR A 51 -32.01 22.48 -2.21
C THR A 51 -30.88 21.49 -1.97
N LEU A 52 -31.08 20.23 -2.37
CA LEU A 52 -30.08 19.19 -2.22
C LEU A 52 -29.08 19.24 -3.39
N ILE A 53 -27.81 19.03 -3.10
CA ILE A 53 -26.74 18.89 -4.09
C ILE A 53 -26.28 17.44 -4.05
N PHE A 54 -26.48 16.72 -5.14
CA PHE A 54 -25.97 15.37 -5.30
C PHE A 54 -24.48 15.42 -5.67
N ALA A 55 -23.63 15.09 -4.70
CA ALA A 55 -22.18 15.22 -4.80
C ALA A 55 -21.50 14.03 -4.11
N ASP A 56 -21.64 12.84 -4.69
CA ASP A 56 -21.03 11.63 -4.14
C ASP A 56 -20.14 10.92 -5.16
N TRP A 57 -18.84 10.84 -4.93
CA TRP A 57 -17.93 10.20 -5.89
C TRP A 57 -18.12 8.68 -5.97
N THR A 58 -18.73 8.08 -4.96
CA THR A 58 -18.97 6.64 -4.89
C THR A 58 -20.06 6.18 -5.84
N PHE A 59 -20.89 7.06 -6.40
CA PHE A 59 -21.96 6.66 -7.34
C PHE A 59 -21.43 5.95 -8.60
N ASN A 60 -20.18 6.20 -8.97
CA ASN A 60 -19.49 5.51 -10.07
C ASN A 60 -19.26 4.01 -9.78
N TYR A 61 -19.21 3.66 -8.50
CA TYR A 61 -18.98 2.31 -7.99
C TYR A 61 -20.23 1.69 -7.39
N TRP A 62 -21.36 2.41 -7.39
CA TRP A 62 -22.60 1.88 -6.89
C TRP A 62 -23.07 0.71 -7.73
N ASN A 63 -23.36 -0.39 -7.04
CA ASN A 63 -24.06 -1.49 -7.68
C ASN A 63 -25.50 -1.06 -8.05
N ASP A 64 -26.19 -1.89 -8.84
CA ASP A 64 -27.55 -1.58 -9.30
C ASP A 64 -28.53 -1.34 -8.15
N TRP A 65 -28.34 -2.02 -7.02
CA TRP A 65 -29.19 -1.85 -5.84
C TRP A 65 -29.00 -0.47 -5.19
N GLU A 66 -27.76 -0.03 -5.01
CA GLU A 66 -27.44 1.28 -4.43
C GLU A 66 -27.98 2.42 -5.31
N ARG A 67 -27.87 2.29 -6.64
CA ARG A 67 -28.47 3.23 -7.60
C ARG A 67 -29.99 3.23 -7.53
N LEU A 68 -30.64 2.07 -7.53
CA LEU A 68 -32.10 1.97 -7.43
C LEU A 68 -32.64 2.55 -6.12
N HIS A 69 -31.94 2.29 -5.02
CA HIS A 69 -32.28 2.87 -3.73
C HIS A 69 -32.16 4.39 -3.77
N ALA A 70 -31.04 4.91 -4.28
CA ALA A 70 -30.83 6.35 -4.45
C ALA A 70 -31.88 7.01 -5.36
N VAL A 71 -32.24 6.39 -6.48
CA VAL A 71 -33.32 6.86 -7.38
C VAL A 71 -34.63 6.99 -6.63
N LYS A 72 -35.04 5.95 -5.89
CA LYS A 72 -36.32 5.97 -5.15
C LYS A 72 -36.33 7.08 -4.10
N VAL A 73 -35.24 7.22 -3.36
CA VAL A 73 -35.06 8.28 -2.35
C VAL A 73 -35.15 9.67 -2.97
N MET A 74 -34.48 9.88 -4.10
CA MET A 74 -34.51 11.16 -4.82
C MET A 74 -35.89 11.46 -5.42
N GLU A 75 -36.61 10.46 -5.93
CA GLU A 75 -37.98 10.59 -6.43
C GLU A 75 -38.95 11.02 -5.31
N GLU A 76 -38.86 10.40 -4.13
CA GLU A 76 -39.67 10.75 -2.95
C GLU A 76 -39.43 12.21 -2.50
N TRP A 77 -38.20 12.69 -2.57
CA TRP A 77 -37.87 14.09 -2.27
C TRP A 77 -38.45 15.06 -3.30
N LEU A 78 -38.33 14.72 -4.59
CA LEU A 78 -38.92 15.50 -5.68
C LEU A 78 -40.45 15.53 -5.61
N ASP A 79 -41.10 14.46 -5.17
CA ASP A 79 -42.55 14.38 -4.95
C ASP A 79 -43.07 15.40 -3.93
N GLN A 80 -42.25 15.74 -2.93
CA GLN A 80 -42.62 16.71 -1.89
C GLN A 80 -42.24 18.16 -2.27
N GLY A 81 -41.92 18.41 -3.55
CA GLY A 81 -41.54 19.72 -4.04
C GLY A 81 -40.09 20.12 -3.71
N GLY A 82 -39.27 19.16 -3.24
CA GLY A 82 -37.84 19.34 -3.05
C GLY A 82 -37.10 19.50 -4.39
N LYS A 83 -35.90 20.08 -4.35
CA LYS A 83 -35.03 20.23 -5.52
C LYS A 83 -33.71 19.50 -5.31
N ILE A 84 -33.19 18.90 -6.38
CA ILE A 84 -31.88 18.24 -6.39
C ILE A 84 -31.07 18.80 -7.56
N LEU A 85 -29.82 19.20 -7.29
CA LEU A 85 -28.85 19.69 -8.26
C LEU A 85 -27.72 18.67 -8.42
N ALA A 86 -27.28 18.42 -9.65
CA ALA A 86 -26.12 17.60 -9.98
C ALA A 86 -25.32 18.23 -11.13
N TRP A 87 -24.08 17.78 -11.32
CA TRP A 87 -23.21 18.30 -12.37
C TRP A 87 -23.24 17.39 -13.60
N PHE A 88 -23.62 17.95 -14.76
CA PHE A 88 -23.76 17.19 -16.00
C PHE A 88 -22.57 17.44 -16.93
N GLY A 89 -22.04 16.40 -17.59
CA GLY A 89 -21.05 16.55 -18.68
C GLY A 89 -20.04 15.39 -18.83
N SER A 90 -19.16 15.50 -19.84
CA SER A 90 -18.08 14.54 -20.12
C SER A 90 -16.70 15.17 -19.86
N GLY A 91 -16.17 15.01 -18.65
CA GLY A 91 -14.75 15.21 -18.33
C GLY A 91 -14.20 16.64 -18.15
N SER A 92 -15.01 17.70 -18.28
CA SER A 92 -14.55 19.09 -18.04
C SER A 92 -15.13 19.72 -16.76
N THR A 93 -14.32 20.50 -16.04
CA THR A 93 -14.73 21.25 -14.83
C THR A 93 -15.63 22.47 -15.12
N ASP A 94 -15.93 22.75 -16.39
CA ASP A 94 -16.76 23.87 -16.83
C ASP A 94 -18.21 23.48 -17.21
N GLY A 95 -18.61 22.23 -16.94
CA GLY A 95 -19.98 21.74 -17.21
C GLY A 95 -21.10 22.49 -16.45
N PRO A 96 -22.36 22.39 -16.88
CA PRO A 96 -23.47 23.03 -16.19
C PRO A 96 -23.88 22.25 -14.93
N LEU A 97 -24.05 22.97 -13.81
CA LEU A 97 -24.85 22.47 -12.69
C LEU A 97 -26.32 22.52 -13.11
N GLY A 98 -27.02 21.38 -13.08
CA GLY A 98 -28.39 21.24 -13.56
C GLY A 98 -29.30 20.56 -12.53
N HIS A 99 -30.61 20.57 -12.78
CA HIS A 99 -31.58 19.88 -11.93
C HIS A 99 -31.68 18.39 -12.29
N LEU A 100 -31.60 17.52 -11.28
CA LEU A 100 -32.01 16.12 -11.42
C LEU A 100 -33.54 16.06 -11.40
N THR A 101 -34.13 15.68 -12.53
CA THR A 101 -35.59 15.54 -12.69
C THR A 101 -36.01 14.08 -12.55
N LYS A 102 -37.31 13.85 -12.28
CA LYS A 102 -37.86 12.48 -12.27
C LYS A 102 -37.71 11.78 -13.62
N GLU A 103 -37.85 12.50 -14.73
CA GLU A 103 -37.63 11.96 -16.06
C GLU A 103 -36.19 11.48 -16.25
N TRP A 104 -35.22 12.26 -15.76
CA TRP A 104 -33.82 11.85 -15.79
C TRP A 104 -33.57 10.60 -14.94
N LEU A 105 -34.12 10.58 -13.71
CA LEU A 105 -34.00 9.44 -12.80
C LEU A 105 -34.66 8.18 -13.35
N ALA A 106 -35.79 8.30 -14.03
CA ALA A 106 -36.47 7.18 -14.69
C ALA A 106 -35.66 6.64 -15.88
N LYS A 107 -35.13 7.53 -16.74
CA LYS A 107 -34.31 7.16 -17.90
C LYS A 107 -33.00 6.50 -17.48
N ASN A 108 -32.36 7.01 -16.42
CA ASN A 108 -31.04 6.57 -15.96
C ASN A 108 -31.10 5.63 -14.75
N ARG A 109 -32.26 5.00 -14.48
CA ARG A 109 -32.46 4.10 -13.34
C ARG A 109 -31.54 2.87 -13.35
N HIS A 110 -31.08 2.46 -14.54
CA HIS A 110 -30.32 1.22 -14.76
C HIS A 110 -29.00 1.43 -15.52
N THR A 111 -28.63 2.69 -15.82
CA THR A 111 -27.39 3.03 -16.53
C THR A 111 -26.35 3.54 -15.54
N LYS A 112 -25.06 3.39 -15.85
CA LYS A 112 -24.02 4.02 -15.03
C LYS A 112 -24.10 5.52 -15.19
N TRP A 113 -24.18 6.22 -14.07
CA TRP A 113 -24.33 7.66 -14.05
C TRP A 113 -23.03 8.39 -14.41
N ASP A 114 -21.88 7.71 -14.41
CA ASP A 114 -20.55 8.22 -14.80
C ASP A 114 -20.47 8.73 -16.25
N THR A 115 -21.40 8.29 -17.10
CA THR A 115 -21.51 8.74 -18.49
C THR A 115 -22.19 10.10 -18.65
N GLU A 116 -23.00 10.53 -17.68
CA GLU A 116 -23.78 11.78 -17.75
C GLU A 116 -23.52 12.74 -16.57
N LEU A 117 -23.13 12.21 -15.41
CA LEU A 117 -22.83 12.95 -14.17
C LEU A 117 -21.35 12.90 -13.85
N ILE A 118 -20.79 14.06 -13.46
CA ILE A 118 -19.41 14.18 -12.98
C ILE A 118 -19.43 14.47 -11.49
N TYR A 119 -18.61 13.75 -10.73
CA TYR A 119 -18.34 14.16 -9.36
C TYR A 119 -17.40 15.37 -9.32
N LEU A 120 -17.83 16.41 -8.62
CA LEU A 120 -16.97 17.51 -8.17
C LEU A 120 -17.06 17.63 -6.66
N SER A 121 -16.05 18.26 -6.05
CA SER A 121 -16.07 18.44 -4.61
C SER A 121 -17.32 19.24 -4.17
N PRO A 122 -17.95 18.90 -3.03
CA PRO A 122 -19.17 19.56 -2.61
C PRO A 122 -19.03 21.08 -2.43
N GLU A 123 -17.83 21.57 -2.09
CA GLU A 123 -17.53 23.00 -1.98
C GLU A 123 -17.60 23.72 -3.34
N ILE A 124 -17.08 23.10 -4.41
CA ILE A 124 -17.17 23.64 -5.77
C ILE A 124 -18.64 23.69 -6.23
N MET A 125 -19.39 22.62 -6.00
CA MET A 125 -20.80 22.55 -6.37
C MET A 125 -21.66 23.55 -5.59
N ARG A 126 -21.43 23.72 -4.28
CA ARG A 126 -22.13 24.73 -3.47
C ARG A 126 -21.84 26.14 -3.95
N LYS A 127 -20.56 26.47 -4.19
CA LYS A 127 -20.18 27.78 -4.72
C LYS A 127 -20.88 28.07 -6.05
N LYS A 128 -20.87 27.10 -6.97
CA LYS A 128 -21.56 27.23 -8.26
C LYS A 128 -23.08 27.35 -8.09
N ALA A 129 -23.69 26.58 -7.19
CA ALA A 129 -25.12 26.67 -6.90
C ALA A 129 -25.52 28.07 -6.38
N CYS A 130 -24.73 28.64 -5.46
CA CYS A 130 -24.92 30.01 -4.97
C CYS A 130 -24.78 31.05 -6.09
N GLU A 131 -23.78 30.90 -6.96
CA GLU A 131 -23.51 31.83 -8.06
C GLU A 131 -24.59 31.76 -9.16
N GLN A 132 -24.95 30.54 -9.59
CA GLN A 132 -25.83 30.27 -10.73
C GLN A 132 -27.32 30.39 -10.38
N TYR A 133 -27.74 29.86 -9.23
CA TYR A 133 -29.15 29.82 -8.83
C TYR A 133 -29.53 30.85 -7.75
N LYS A 134 -28.57 31.67 -7.29
CA LYS A 134 -28.76 32.70 -6.25
C LYS A 134 -29.36 32.15 -4.94
N ILE A 135 -29.01 30.91 -4.60
CA ILE A 135 -29.41 30.22 -3.36
C ILE A 135 -28.39 30.56 -2.26
N ALA A 136 -28.83 30.83 -1.04
CA ALA A 136 -27.91 31.08 0.07
C ALA A 136 -27.27 29.77 0.57
N TYR A 137 -26.06 29.86 1.14
CA TYR A 137 -25.28 28.67 1.50
C TYR A 137 -25.97 27.77 2.54
N ASP A 138 -26.73 28.38 3.45
CA ASP A 138 -27.52 27.72 4.50
C ASP A 138 -28.83 27.10 3.97
N GLU A 139 -29.25 27.44 2.75
CA GLU A 139 -30.37 26.83 2.05
C GLU A 139 -29.96 25.62 1.19
N LEU A 140 -28.67 25.27 1.19
CA LEU A 140 -28.11 24.12 0.47
C LEU A 140 -27.75 22.98 1.43
N HIS A 141 -27.91 21.74 0.97
CA HIS A 141 -27.41 20.57 1.68
C HIS A 141 -26.81 19.55 0.71
N VAL A 142 -25.74 18.87 1.12
CA VAL A 142 -25.09 17.87 0.28
C VAL A 142 -25.72 16.51 0.54
N LEU A 143 -26.22 15.90 -0.53
CA LEU A 143 -26.78 14.56 -0.54
C LEU A 143 -25.67 13.60 -0.97
N ASP A 144 -25.07 12.92 0.01
CA ASP A 144 -24.06 11.88 -0.16
C ASP A 144 -24.61 10.49 0.19
N TYR A 145 -23.79 9.47 0.04
CA TYR A 145 -24.10 8.07 0.26
C TYR A 145 -24.48 7.79 1.71
N TYR A 146 -23.92 8.52 2.68
CA TYR A 146 -24.30 8.39 4.08
C TYR A 146 -25.77 8.81 4.26
N TRP A 147 -26.18 9.93 3.66
CA TRP A 147 -27.56 10.40 3.73
C TRP A 147 -28.53 9.51 2.96
N LEU A 148 -28.12 9.00 1.80
CA LEU A 148 -28.93 8.08 0.99
C LEU A 148 -29.11 6.72 1.68
N LYS A 149 -28.04 6.13 2.23
CA LYS A 149 -28.09 4.82 2.91
C LYS A 149 -28.91 4.83 4.19
N ASN A 150 -28.90 5.96 4.92
CA ASN A 150 -29.67 6.11 6.16
C ASN A 150 -31.12 6.56 5.92
N TRP A 151 -31.56 6.63 4.66
CA TRP A 151 -32.93 6.97 4.29
C TRP A 151 -33.84 5.74 4.39
N ASN A 152 -34.68 5.69 5.44
CA ASN A 152 -35.64 4.61 5.62
C ASN A 152 -36.79 4.72 4.60
N VAL A 153 -36.65 4.01 3.48
CA VAL A 153 -37.75 3.76 2.55
C VAL A 153 -38.72 2.77 3.18
N THR A 154 -40.00 3.14 3.32
CA THR A 154 -41.00 2.34 4.06
C THR A 154 -41.40 1.02 3.42
N ASP A 155 -41.05 0.79 2.15
CA ASP A 155 -41.31 -0.49 1.50
C ASP A 155 -40.01 -1.26 1.31
N LYS A 156 -39.97 -2.45 1.92
CA LYS A 156 -38.94 -3.46 1.67
C LYS A 156 -38.84 -3.72 0.17
N LEU A 157 -37.81 -3.17 -0.48
CA LEU A 157 -37.46 -3.54 -1.85
C LEU A 157 -37.23 -5.05 -1.91
N PRO A 158 -37.77 -5.77 -2.92
CA PRO A 158 -37.40 -7.16 -3.15
C PRO A 158 -35.88 -7.21 -3.36
N LYS A 159 -35.16 -8.00 -2.54
CA LYS A 159 -33.79 -8.37 -2.87
C LYS A 159 -33.83 -9.20 -4.17
N TYR A 160 -32.71 -9.23 -4.91
CA TYR A 160 -32.40 -9.98 -6.14
C TYR A 160 -32.76 -9.35 -7.49
N TYR A 161 -31.76 -9.29 -8.38
CA TYR A 161 -31.93 -9.05 -9.82
C TYR A 161 -30.92 -9.90 -10.62
N ILE A 162 -31.41 -10.53 -11.68
CA ILE A 162 -30.71 -11.40 -12.63
C ILE A 162 -30.11 -10.54 -13.74
N ASP A 163 -28.82 -10.69 -14.05
CA ASP A 163 -28.19 -10.09 -15.23
C ASP A 163 -28.71 -10.79 -16.51
N LYS A 164 -29.66 -10.17 -17.22
CA LYS A 164 -30.04 -10.59 -18.57
C LYS A 164 -29.09 -9.93 -19.58
N ARG A 165 -28.00 -10.60 -19.92
CA ARG A 165 -27.29 -10.38 -21.18
C ARG A 165 -26.97 -11.70 -21.87
N TYR A 166 -27.89 -12.18 -22.70
CA TYR A 166 -27.57 -13.21 -23.69
C TYR A 166 -28.33 -12.95 -24.99
N ARG A 167 -27.60 -12.98 -26.11
CA ARG A 167 -28.17 -13.15 -27.46
C ARG A 167 -28.14 -14.65 -27.75
N PHE A 168 -29.29 -15.30 -27.66
CA PHE A 168 -29.46 -16.67 -28.15
C PHE A 168 -29.77 -16.63 -29.66
N GLN A 169 -29.23 -17.55 -30.44
CA GLN A 169 -29.50 -17.63 -31.89
C GLN A 169 -30.78 -18.42 -32.20
N ASP A 170 -31.28 -19.24 -31.26
CA ASP A 170 -32.54 -19.96 -31.39
C ASP A 170 -33.73 -19.21 -30.73
N LYS A 171 -34.77 -18.95 -31.53
CA LYS A 171 -35.98 -18.25 -31.10
C LYS A 171 -36.86 -19.08 -30.17
N ASN A 172 -36.79 -20.41 -30.24
CA ASN A 172 -37.62 -21.27 -29.39
C ASN A 172 -37.11 -21.29 -27.94
N THR A 173 -35.78 -21.40 -27.77
CA THR A 173 -35.14 -21.35 -26.44
C THR A 173 -35.36 -19.99 -25.76
N GLN A 174 -35.29 -18.89 -26.50
CA GLN A 174 -35.56 -17.54 -25.98
C GLN A 174 -37.01 -17.38 -25.48
N LYS A 175 -38.00 -17.86 -26.25
CA LYS A 175 -39.41 -17.73 -25.91
C LYS A 175 -39.79 -18.51 -24.64
N ILE A 176 -39.24 -19.71 -24.47
CA ILE A 176 -39.49 -20.57 -23.31
C ILE A 176 -38.91 -19.94 -22.03
N ILE A 177 -37.74 -19.32 -22.12
CA ILE A 177 -37.09 -18.60 -21.00
C ILE A 177 -37.86 -17.33 -20.64
N ASP A 178 -38.39 -16.60 -21.63
CA ASP A 178 -39.14 -15.36 -21.39
C ASP A 178 -40.51 -15.61 -20.77
N GLU A 179 -41.19 -16.71 -21.11
CA GLU A 179 -42.46 -17.11 -20.47
C GLU A 179 -42.26 -17.60 -19.02
N HIS A 180 -41.10 -18.18 -18.69
CA HIS A 180 -40.82 -18.72 -17.35
C HIS A 180 -40.33 -17.67 -16.34
N ASN A 181 -39.56 -16.66 -16.79
CA ASN A 181 -39.05 -15.57 -15.94
C ASN A 181 -40.15 -14.66 -15.34
N ALA A 182 -41.38 -14.74 -15.85
CA ALA A 182 -42.50 -13.92 -15.37
C ALA A 182 -43.10 -14.41 -14.03
N ASN A 183 -42.80 -15.65 -13.58
CA ASN A 183 -43.60 -16.31 -12.53
C ASN A 183 -42.83 -16.84 -11.30
N VAL A 184 -41.57 -16.48 -11.04
CA VAL A 184 -40.80 -17.00 -9.89
C VAL A 184 -40.48 -15.90 -8.85
N PRO A 185 -40.87 -16.04 -7.56
CA PRO A 185 -40.49 -15.08 -6.51
C PRO A 185 -39.02 -15.24 -6.12
N HIS A 186 -38.25 -14.15 -6.25
CA HIS A 186 -36.80 -14.16 -6.08
C HIS A 186 -36.36 -14.20 -4.60
N LYS A 187 -35.64 -15.26 -4.21
CA LYS A 187 -34.62 -15.27 -3.15
C LYS A 187 -33.44 -16.18 -3.55
N GLU A 188 -32.22 -15.69 -3.34
CA GLU A 188 -30.86 -16.30 -3.29
C GLU A 188 -30.49 -17.50 -4.20
N GLY A 189 -29.52 -17.26 -5.10
CA GLY A 189 -28.87 -18.17 -6.06
C GLY A 189 -29.00 -17.68 -7.51
N TYR A 190 -27.90 -17.51 -8.27
CA TYR A 190 -27.94 -17.18 -9.71
C TYR A 190 -27.31 -18.30 -10.54
N LEU A 191 -28.06 -18.89 -11.47
CA LEU A 191 -27.51 -19.72 -12.54
C LEU A 191 -27.11 -18.83 -13.73
N THR A 192 -25.90 -19.01 -14.25
CA THR A 192 -25.41 -18.30 -15.44
C THR A 192 -25.11 -19.30 -16.55
N TYR A 193 -25.86 -19.22 -17.66
CA TYR A 193 -25.65 -20.03 -18.87
C TYR A 193 -24.81 -19.24 -19.86
N SER A 194 -23.62 -19.72 -20.23
CA SER A 194 -22.77 -18.97 -21.16
C SER A 194 -22.74 -19.53 -22.59
N ARG A 195 -22.95 -20.85 -22.81
CA ARG A 195 -22.98 -21.55 -24.13
C ARG A 195 -23.77 -22.88 -24.09
N GLU A 196 -24.13 -23.44 -25.25
CA GLU A 196 -24.91 -24.69 -25.41
C GLU A 196 -24.31 -25.92 -24.69
N ASP A 197 -22.99 -25.96 -24.46
CA ASP A 197 -22.27 -27.11 -23.86
C ASP A 197 -21.66 -26.83 -22.47
N TYR A 198 -21.90 -25.64 -21.91
CA TYR A 198 -21.19 -25.13 -20.73
C TYR A 198 -22.15 -24.54 -19.69
N LEU A 199 -22.09 -25.08 -18.46
CA LEU A 199 -22.85 -24.56 -17.34
C LEU A 199 -21.91 -24.04 -16.24
N GLU A 200 -21.93 -22.73 -16.02
CA GLU A 200 -21.30 -22.14 -14.84
C GLU A 200 -22.34 -21.98 -13.74
N LEU A 201 -22.27 -22.85 -12.73
CA LEU A 201 -23.19 -22.83 -11.59
C LEU A 201 -22.56 -22.01 -10.46
N ASN A 202 -22.71 -20.68 -10.53
CA ASN A 202 -22.23 -19.76 -9.50
C ASN A 202 -23.16 -19.74 -8.28
N LEU A 203 -23.03 -20.75 -7.42
CA LEU A 203 -23.80 -20.83 -6.16
C LEU A 203 -23.14 -20.01 -5.04
N GLU A 204 -23.38 -18.69 -5.00
CA GLU A 204 -22.99 -17.88 -3.84
C GLU A 204 -23.89 -18.17 -2.62
N PHE A 205 -23.42 -19.04 -1.72
CA PHE A 205 -24.10 -19.34 -0.46
C PHE A 205 -23.79 -18.29 0.61
N ASN A 206 -24.84 -17.59 1.08
CA ASN A 206 -24.88 -17.07 2.46
C ASN A 206 -25.41 -18.20 3.36
N SER A 207 -25.12 -18.16 4.66
CA SER A 207 -25.19 -19.24 5.66
C SER A 207 -26.51 -20.04 5.82
N ASP A 208 -27.56 -19.76 5.05
CA ASP A 208 -28.87 -20.40 5.16
C ASP A 208 -29.08 -21.34 3.96
N GLY A 209 -28.96 -22.65 4.20
CA GLY A 209 -28.88 -23.71 3.18
C GLY A 209 -29.91 -23.65 2.04
N LEU A 210 -29.52 -24.20 0.88
CA LEU A 210 -30.38 -24.41 -0.29
C LEU A 210 -31.59 -25.28 0.09
N THR A 211 -32.80 -24.82 -0.23
CA THR A 211 -34.01 -25.65 -0.20
C THR A 211 -34.29 -26.21 -1.59
N ASP A 212 -34.81 -27.43 -1.60
CA ASP A 212 -34.87 -28.36 -2.71
C ASP A 212 -35.72 -27.89 -3.91
N SER A 213 -36.61 -26.90 -3.70
CA SER A 213 -37.59 -26.41 -4.67
C SER A 213 -37.06 -25.37 -5.67
N ARG A 214 -35.83 -24.87 -5.53
CA ARG A 214 -35.27 -23.83 -6.43
C ARG A 214 -34.48 -24.37 -7.61
N LEU A 215 -33.87 -25.54 -7.45
CA LEU A 215 -33.17 -26.23 -8.53
C LEU A 215 -34.17 -26.96 -9.46
N GLU A 216 -35.36 -27.32 -8.92
CA GLU A 216 -36.70 -27.17 -9.54
C GLU A 216 -36.76 -27.26 -11.07
N SER A 217 -36.66 -26.05 -11.60
CA SER A 217 -36.97 -25.65 -12.96
C SER A 217 -35.80 -25.76 -13.93
N HIS A 218 -34.58 -26.02 -13.44
CA HIS A 218 -33.36 -26.00 -14.26
C HIS A 218 -32.82 -27.40 -14.61
N TRP A 219 -33.35 -28.47 -13.99
CA TRP A 219 -32.93 -29.85 -14.24
C TRP A 219 -33.04 -30.38 -15.67
N PRO A 220 -34.04 -30.01 -16.49
CA PRO A 220 -34.13 -30.50 -17.87
C PRO A 220 -32.92 -30.11 -18.74
N TYR A 221 -32.18 -29.06 -18.37
CA TYR A 221 -31.03 -28.55 -19.13
C TYR A 221 -29.68 -29.09 -18.63
N LEU A 222 -29.66 -29.66 -17.42
CA LEU A 222 -28.44 -30.22 -16.79
C LEU A 222 -27.93 -31.46 -17.53
N GLN A 223 -28.81 -32.22 -18.19
CA GLN A 223 -28.45 -33.45 -18.91
C GLN A 223 -27.47 -33.25 -20.09
N TYR A 224 -27.40 -32.03 -20.66
CA TYR A 224 -26.50 -31.70 -21.78
C TYR A 224 -25.16 -31.09 -21.33
N THR A 225 -24.99 -30.85 -20.03
CA THR A 225 -23.84 -30.15 -19.49
C THR A 225 -22.60 -31.04 -19.48
N LYS A 226 -21.51 -30.57 -20.07
CA LYS A 226 -20.19 -31.25 -20.05
C LYS A 226 -19.21 -30.64 -19.05
N GLU A 227 -19.41 -29.38 -18.67
CA GLU A 227 -18.58 -28.70 -17.68
C GLU A 227 -19.43 -28.09 -16.59
N VAL A 228 -19.05 -28.33 -15.34
CA VAL A 228 -19.68 -27.75 -14.14
C VAL A 228 -18.63 -27.04 -13.32
N THR A 229 -18.88 -25.76 -13.04
CA THR A 229 -18.12 -24.97 -12.05
C THR A 229 -19.00 -24.64 -10.87
N ILE A 230 -18.54 -24.92 -9.65
CA ILE A 230 -19.19 -24.57 -8.39
C ILE A 230 -18.28 -23.64 -7.61
N LYS A 231 -18.73 -22.41 -7.35
CA LYS A 231 -18.04 -21.45 -6.47
C LYS A 231 -18.83 -21.28 -5.18
N CYS A 232 -18.28 -21.70 -4.04
CA CYS A 232 -18.98 -21.77 -2.77
C CYS A 232 -18.26 -20.95 -1.68
N LYS A 233 -18.97 -20.00 -1.06
CA LYS A 233 -18.48 -19.21 0.10
C LYS A 233 -18.75 -19.90 1.45
N GLY A 234 -19.57 -20.95 1.49
CA GLY A 234 -19.95 -21.72 2.69
C GLY A 234 -19.69 -23.24 2.58
N GLU A 235 -20.36 -24.05 3.40
CA GLU A 235 -20.35 -25.52 3.21
C GLU A 235 -21.34 -25.93 2.12
N LEU A 236 -20.87 -26.71 1.14
CA LEU A 236 -21.76 -27.31 0.15
C LEU A 236 -22.63 -28.38 0.83
N SER A 237 -23.94 -28.40 0.55
CA SER A 237 -24.80 -29.52 1.00
C SER A 237 -24.56 -30.76 0.13
N GLU A 238 -24.37 -31.91 0.77
CA GLU A 238 -24.15 -33.18 0.09
C GLU A 238 -25.41 -33.64 -0.68
N GLU A 239 -26.60 -33.31 -0.20
CA GLU A 239 -27.88 -33.62 -0.87
C GLU A 239 -28.02 -32.83 -2.17
N VAL A 240 -27.71 -31.53 -2.13
CA VAL A 240 -27.72 -30.66 -3.31
C VAL A 240 -26.75 -31.16 -4.37
N LEU A 241 -25.55 -31.56 -3.95
CA LEU A 241 -24.52 -32.08 -4.83
C LEU A 241 -24.99 -33.37 -5.54
N VAL A 242 -25.57 -34.32 -4.80
CA VAL A 242 -26.11 -35.56 -5.40
C VAL A 242 -27.22 -35.24 -6.40
N LYS A 243 -28.14 -34.35 -6.04
CA LYS A 243 -29.27 -33.98 -6.92
C LYS A 243 -28.79 -33.27 -8.19
N LEU A 244 -27.79 -32.40 -8.09
CA LEU A 244 -27.18 -31.72 -9.24
C LEU A 244 -26.51 -32.73 -10.20
N LEU A 245 -25.66 -33.60 -9.67
CA LEU A 245 -24.83 -34.50 -10.47
C LEU A 245 -25.62 -35.67 -11.04
N SER A 246 -26.61 -36.21 -10.31
CA SER A 246 -27.49 -37.27 -10.82
C SER A 246 -28.31 -36.85 -12.05
N GLN A 247 -28.55 -35.54 -12.22
CA GLN A 247 -29.24 -34.99 -13.38
C GLN A 247 -28.29 -34.56 -14.51
N SER A 248 -26.97 -34.77 -14.32
CA SER A 248 -25.91 -34.33 -15.23
C SER A 248 -24.93 -35.48 -15.54
N PRO A 249 -25.39 -36.59 -16.16
CA PRO A 249 -24.55 -37.78 -16.33
C PRO A 249 -23.37 -37.58 -17.31
N ASN A 250 -23.38 -36.52 -18.12
CA ASN A 250 -22.41 -36.28 -19.20
C ASN A 250 -21.27 -35.32 -18.79
N ILE A 251 -21.07 -35.07 -17.49
CA ILE A 251 -20.00 -34.18 -17.03
C ILE A 251 -18.62 -34.77 -17.35
N GLU A 252 -17.85 -34.02 -18.12
CA GLU A 252 -16.45 -34.30 -18.47
C GLU A 252 -15.46 -33.38 -17.74
N SER A 253 -15.91 -32.23 -17.22
CA SER A 253 -15.08 -31.25 -16.53
C SER A 253 -15.78 -30.74 -15.26
N PHE A 254 -15.11 -30.85 -14.12
CA PHE A 254 -15.64 -30.40 -12.84
C PHE A 254 -14.65 -29.47 -12.15
N ILE A 255 -15.11 -28.27 -11.81
CA ILE A 255 -14.34 -27.23 -11.14
C ILE A 255 -15.05 -26.88 -9.84
N TYR A 256 -14.35 -26.94 -8.72
CA TYR A 256 -14.84 -26.52 -7.42
C TYR A 256 -13.94 -25.44 -6.84
N GLU A 257 -14.50 -24.30 -6.45
CA GLU A 257 -13.81 -23.23 -5.75
C GLU A 257 -14.53 -22.96 -4.43
N GLY A 258 -13.92 -23.29 -3.30
CA GLY A 258 -14.54 -23.08 -2.00
C GLY A 258 -13.60 -23.34 -0.84
N TYR A 259 -14.00 -22.99 0.38
CA TYR A 259 -13.10 -23.09 1.54
C TYR A 259 -12.82 -24.55 1.95
N THR A 260 -13.87 -25.35 2.08
CA THR A 260 -13.80 -26.76 2.48
C THR A 260 -14.53 -27.64 1.46
N LEU A 261 -13.99 -28.82 1.18
CA LEU A 261 -14.70 -29.92 0.53
C LEU A 261 -14.53 -31.17 1.41
N LYS A 262 -15.62 -31.86 1.75
CA LYS A 262 -15.54 -33.12 2.50
C LYS A 262 -15.21 -34.26 1.55
N ASP A 263 -14.48 -35.27 2.00
CA ASP A 263 -14.18 -36.45 1.19
C ASP A 263 -15.43 -37.24 0.79
N SER A 264 -16.47 -37.29 1.63
CA SER A 264 -17.78 -37.85 1.26
C SER A 264 -18.38 -37.16 0.01
N GLN A 265 -18.21 -35.84 -0.08
CA GLN A 265 -18.67 -35.03 -1.20
C GLN A 265 -17.84 -35.28 -2.44
N LEU A 266 -16.51 -35.31 -2.29
CA LEU A 266 -15.60 -35.65 -3.38
C LEU A 266 -15.91 -37.06 -3.92
N ARG A 267 -16.09 -38.05 -3.05
CA ARG A 267 -16.45 -39.42 -3.44
C ARG A 267 -17.75 -39.44 -4.25
N LYS A 268 -18.76 -38.67 -3.83
CA LYS A 268 -20.02 -38.52 -4.57
C LYS A 268 -19.81 -37.88 -5.94
N ILE A 269 -19.03 -36.81 -6.03
CA ILE A 269 -18.65 -36.18 -7.31
C ILE A 269 -18.06 -37.21 -8.26
N LEU A 270 -17.06 -37.95 -7.79
CA LEU A 270 -16.35 -38.93 -8.60
C LEU A 270 -17.26 -40.11 -9.01
N SER A 271 -18.12 -40.60 -8.09
CA SER A 271 -19.03 -41.73 -8.38
C SER A 271 -20.16 -41.38 -9.34
N LEU A 272 -20.62 -40.12 -9.35
CA LEU A 272 -21.74 -39.67 -10.19
C LEU A 272 -21.27 -39.13 -11.54
N CYS A 273 -19.96 -38.90 -11.71
CA CYS A 273 -19.35 -38.42 -12.95
C CYS A 273 -18.29 -39.42 -13.47
N PRO A 274 -18.66 -40.64 -13.87
CA PRO A 274 -17.70 -41.65 -14.32
C PRO A 274 -16.95 -41.26 -15.61
N GLY A 275 -17.51 -40.36 -16.42
CA GLY A 275 -16.89 -39.84 -17.65
C GLY A 275 -15.93 -38.65 -17.45
N LEU A 276 -15.59 -38.32 -16.20
CA LEU A 276 -14.82 -37.11 -15.87
C LEU A 276 -13.41 -37.15 -16.48
N LYS A 277 -13.08 -36.14 -17.28
CA LYS A 277 -11.77 -35.93 -17.92
C LYS A 277 -10.93 -34.89 -17.19
N THR A 278 -11.57 -33.89 -16.58
CA THR A 278 -10.91 -32.79 -15.86
C THR A 278 -11.49 -32.61 -14.47
N LEU A 279 -10.63 -32.60 -13.46
CA LEU A 279 -10.99 -32.28 -12.08
C LEU A 279 -10.11 -31.12 -11.60
N ARG A 280 -10.72 -29.99 -11.24
CA ARG A 280 -10.03 -28.84 -10.65
C ARG A 280 -10.63 -28.50 -9.30
N LEU A 281 -9.80 -28.52 -8.27
CA LEU A 281 -10.19 -28.22 -6.90
C LEU A 281 -9.38 -27.03 -6.39
N ARG A 282 -10.07 -25.94 -6.09
CA ARG A 282 -9.52 -24.74 -5.46
C ARG A 282 -10.04 -24.67 -4.03
N ILE A 283 -9.33 -25.30 -3.11
CA ILE A 283 -9.79 -25.58 -1.73
C ILE A 283 -8.69 -25.41 -0.69
N ASN A 284 -9.07 -24.98 0.51
CA ASN A 284 -8.13 -24.84 1.63
C ASN A 284 -8.08 -26.08 2.52
N ARG A 285 -9.20 -26.83 2.60
CA ARG A 285 -9.31 -28.03 3.42
C ARG A 285 -10.02 -29.16 2.68
N LEU A 286 -9.41 -30.34 2.72
CA LEU A 286 -9.98 -31.61 2.26
C LEU A 286 -9.83 -32.62 3.41
N SER A 287 -10.90 -32.78 4.20
CA SER A 287 -10.88 -33.67 5.37
C SER A 287 -11.05 -35.14 4.96
N ASN A 288 -10.24 -36.03 5.53
CA ASN A 288 -10.30 -37.47 5.30
C ASN A 288 -10.98 -38.20 6.47
N THR A 289 -12.17 -38.73 6.22
CA THR A 289 -12.94 -39.53 7.19
C THR A 289 -13.38 -40.88 6.64
N GLN A 290 -13.44 -41.04 5.31
CA GLN A 290 -13.95 -42.22 4.59
C GLN A 290 -13.02 -42.66 3.43
N GLY A 291 -12.18 -41.77 2.89
CA GLY A 291 -11.31 -42.08 1.75
C GLY A 291 -12.05 -42.28 0.41
N LEU A 292 -11.31 -42.60 -0.64
CA LEU A 292 -11.79 -42.81 -2.02
C LEU A 292 -11.65 -44.28 -2.49
N GLU A 293 -11.68 -45.24 -1.57
CA GLU A 293 -11.56 -46.66 -1.92
C GLU A 293 -12.67 -47.11 -2.90
N GLY A 294 -12.26 -47.84 -3.95
CA GLY A 294 -13.14 -48.40 -4.98
C GLY A 294 -13.62 -47.41 -6.05
N ILE A 295 -13.11 -46.17 -6.07
CA ILE A 295 -13.37 -45.22 -7.15
C ILE A 295 -12.36 -45.45 -8.28
N GLU A 296 -12.85 -45.60 -9.51
CA GLU A 296 -12.05 -45.73 -10.74
C GLU A 296 -12.26 -44.49 -11.62
N LEU A 297 -11.17 -43.86 -12.06
CA LEU A 297 -11.17 -42.60 -12.85
C LEU A 297 -10.46 -42.81 -14.20
N ASP A 298 -10.92 -43.82 -14.95
CA ASP A 298 -10.31 -44.28 -16.21
C ASP A 298 -10.29 -43.25 -17.34
N HIS A 299 -11.06 -42.17 -17.20
CA HIS A 299 -11.15 -41.09 -18.18
C HIS A 299 -10.43 -39.82 -17.75
N LEU A 300 -9.97 -39.73 -16.50
CA LEU A 300 -9.36 -38.51 -15.96
C LEU A 300 -7.99 -38.27 -16.61
N LYS A 301 -7.87 -37.12 -17.27
CA LYS A 301 -6.66 -36.65 -17.96
C LYS A 301 -5.99 -35.49 -17.23
N VAL A 302 -6.77 -34.65 -16.54
CA VAL A 302 -6.31 -33.41 -15.92
C VAL A 302 -6.74 -33.39 -14.46
N LEU A 303 -5.77 -33.29 -13.55
CA LEU A 303 -5.99 -33.09 -12.12
C LEU A 303 -5.29 -31.81 -11.68
N THR A 304 -6.06 -30.85 -11.19
CA THR A 304 -5.54 -29.62 -10.59
C THR A 304 -6.04 -29.48 -9.17
N ILE A 305 -5.15 -29.25 -8.21
CA ILE A 305 -5.50 -28.93 -6.82
C ILE A 305 -4.71 -27.71 -6.37
N GLU A 306 -5.42 -26.66 -5.98
CA GLU A 306 -4.83 -25.40 -5.52
C GLU A 306 -5.41 -25.02 -4.15
N SER A 307 -4.52 -24.74 -3.20
CA SER A 307 -4.89 -24.19 -1.89
C SER A 307 -4.44 -22.74 -1.74
N TYR A 308 -5.29 -21.88 -1.19
CA TYR A 308 -4.97 -20.46 -0.96
C TYR A 308 -4.61 -20.21 0.51
N PRO A 309 -3.48 -19.55 0.80
CA PRO A 309 -3.19 -19.07 2.14
C PRO A 309 -4.11 -17.89 2.47
N LEU A 310 -5.25 -18.20 3.09
CA LEU A 310 -6.12 -17.20 3.73
C LEU A 310 -5.86 -17.28 5.24
N THR A 311 -4.98 -16.40 5.74
CA THR A 311 -4.66 -16.13 7.16
C THR A 311 -3.72 -17.11 7.89
N ASP A 312 -3.03 -16.60 8.92
CA ASP A 312 -1.96 -17.18 9.75
C ASP A 312 -2.24 -18.53 10.44
N SER A 313 -3.36 -19.18 10.16
CA SER A 313 -3.62 -20.52 10.67
C SER A 313 -2.89 -21.56 9.83
N LYS A 314 -1.91 -22.23 10.44
CA LYS A 314 -1.18 -23.41 9.93
C LYS A 314 -2.06 -24.64 9.61
N ILE A 315 -3.35 -24.49 9.35
CA ILE A 315 -4.26 -25.62 9.10
C ILE A 315 -4.55 -25.71 7.60
N PHE A 316 -3.52 -26.10 6.83
CA PHE A 316 -3.66 -26.56 5.46
C PHE A 316 -3.63 -28.09 5.49
N GLU A 317 -4.81 -28.71 5.64
CA GLU A 317 -4.95 -30.16 5.57
C GLU A 317 -5.69 -30.50 4.28
N ILE A 318 -4.94 -30.66 3.19
CA ILE A 318 -5.33 -31.60 2.16
C ILE A 318 -4.67 -32.91 2.54
N ASP A 319 -5.48 -33.88 2.94
CA ASP A 319 -4.96 -35.18 3.36
C ASP A 319 -4.24 -35.87 2.19
N GLU A 320 -3.03 -36.34 2.49
CA GLU A 320 -2.16 -37.03 1.55
C GLU A 320 -2.76 -38.32 0.97
N VAL A 321 -3.55 -39.03 1.78
CA VAL A 321 -4.17 -40.30 1.41
C VAL A 321 -5.14 -40.07 0.25
N ILE A 322 -5.83 -38.93 0.24
CA ILE A 322 -6.77 -38.60 -0.83
C ILE A 322 -6.03 -38.32 -2.12
N ILE A 323 -4.91 -37.59 -2.08
CA ILE A 323 -4.08 -37.36 -3.27
C ILE A 323 -3.55 -38.69 -3.80
N GLN A 324 -3.04 -39.55 -2.92
CA GLN A 324 -2.56 -40.88 -3.30
C GLN A 324 -3.66 -41.72 -3.97
N GLN A 325 -4.87 -41.70 -3.42
CA GLN A 325 -6.01 -42.42 -3.96
C GLN A 325 -6.46 -41.84 -5.31
N LEU A 326 -6.54 -40.51 -5.46
CA LEU A 326 -6.86 -39.86 -6.73
C LEU A 326 -5.86 -40.25 -7.82
N LEU A 327 -4.56 -40.20 -7.51
CA LEU A 327 -3.51 -40.58 -8.44
C LEU A 327 -3.56 -42.08 -8.79
N SER A 328 -3.83 -42.94 -7.80
CA SER A 328 -3.95 -44.39 -8.02
C SER A 328 -5.19 -44.76 -8.85
N ALA A 329 -6.28 -44.01 -8.70
CA ALA A 329 -7.53 -44.21 -9.44
C ALA A 329 -7.48 -43.69 -10.88
N SER A 330 -6.45 -42.92 -11.27
CA SER A 330 -6.40 -42.18 -12.53
C SER A 330 -5.28 -42.66 -13.47
N PRO A 331 -5.34 -43.90 -14.01
CA PRO A 331 -4.24 -44.48 -14.79
C PRO A 331 -3.95 -43.75 -16.11
N ARG A 332 -4.92 -42.97 -16.63
CA ARG A 332 -4.78 -42.24 -17.90
C ARG A 332 -4.40 -40.76 -17.75
N LEU A 333 -3.97 -40.35 -16.56
CA LEU A 333 -3.67 -38.96 -16.26
C LEU A 333 -2.54 -38.43 -17.16
N GLU A 334 -2.77 -37.28 -17.78
CA GLU A 334 -1.83 -36.60 -18.69
C GLU A 334 -1.19 -35.37 -18.03
N LEU A 335 -1.90 -34.71 -17.10
CA LEU A 335 -1.47 -33.52 -16.39
C LEU A 335 -1.82 -33.58 -14.90
N ILE A 336 -0.81 -33.32 -14.06
CA ILE A 336 -0.97 -33.02 -12.63
C ILE A 336 -0.47 -31.61 -12.35
N ASP A 337 -1.30 -30.80 -11.69
CA ASP A 337 -0.92 -29.47 -11.19
C ASP A 337 -1.35 -29.30 -9.73
N LEU A 338 -0.39 -29.26 -8.81
CA LEU A 338 -0.62 -29.11 -7.38
C LEU A 338 0.06 -27.84 -6.89
N ASN A 339 -0.70 -26.98 -6.22
CA ASN A 339 -0.20 -25.74 -5.64
C ASN A 339 -0.56 -25.65 -4.14
N ASN A 340 0.45 -25.41 -3.30
CA ASN A 340 0.35 -25.37 -1.84
C ASN A 340 -0.12 -26.69 -1.21
N VAL A 341 0.38 -27.82 -1.70
CA VAL A 341 0.08 -29.16 -1.17
C VAL A 341 1.25 -29.69 -0.33
N LEU A 342 1.03 -29.86 0.98
CA LEU A 342 2.10 -30.13 1.96
C LEU A 342 2.16 -31.59 2.48
N GLY A 343 1.13 -32.40 2.24
CA GLY A 343 1.04 -33.78 2.71
C GLY A 343 1.58 -34.78 1.68
N PHE A 344 2.89 -34.99 1.62
CA PHE A 344 3.45 -36.12 0.90
C PHE A 344 4.37 -36.93 1.83
N THR A 345 3.98 -38.13 2.26
CA THR A 345 4.85 -39.09 2.99
C THR A 345 5.65 -40.01 2.07
N ASP A 346 6.81 -40.47 2.54
CA ASP A 346 7.84 -41.19 1.75
C ASP A 346 7.44 -42.55 1.15
N SER A 347 6.25 -43.07 1.48
CA SER A 347 5.73 -44.37 1.03
C SER A 347 4.57 -44.27 0.03
N SER A 348 4.05 -43.07 -0.26
CA SER A 348 2.76 -42.89 -0.95
C SER A 348 2.82 -43.12 -2.47
N LEU A 349 3.91 -42.74 -3.15
CA LEU A 349 3.95 -42.70 -4.62
C LEU A 349 4.64 -43.88 -5.30
N ASP A 350 5.36 -44.73 -4.55
CA ASP A 350 6.21 -45.80 -5.10
C ASP A 350 5.43 -46.87 -5.91
N LYS A 351 4.11 -46.99 -5.70
CA LYS A 351 3.24 -47.99 -6.36
C LYS A 351 2.40 -47.43 -7.50
N ILE A 352 2.35 -46.11 -7.67
CA ILE A 352 1.48 -45.46 -8.66
C ILE A 352 2.15 -45.53 -10.04
N LYS A 353 1.36 -45.88 -11.07
CA LYS A 353 1.80 -45.94 -12.47
C LYS A 353 0.97 -44.97 -13.30
N LEU A 354 1.62 -43.94 -13.84
CA LEU A 354 0.99 -42.89 -14.64
C LEU A 354 1.67 -42.80 -16.01
N GLU A 355 1.49 -43.84 -16.82
CA GLU A 355 2.23 -44.05 -18.07
C GLU A 355 1.91 -43.01 -19.16
N ASN A 356 0.84 -42.23 -19.00
CA ASN A 356 0.44 -41.17 -19.93
C ASN A 356 0.82 -39.76 -19.45
N LEU A 357 1.45 -39.64 -18.27
CA LEU A 357 1.70 -38.35 -17.62
C LEU A 357 2.77 -37.57 -18.38
N GLN A 358 2.36 -36.43 -18.95
CA GLN A 358 3.19 -35.56 -19.78
C GLN A 358 3.57 -34.26 -19.07
N VAL A 359 2.73 -33.77 -18.16
CA VAL A 359 2.92 -32.49 -17.47
C VAL A 359 2.81 -32.71 -15.96
N ILE A 360 3.86 -32.33 -15.24
CA ILE A 360 3.87 -32.31 -13.78
C ILE A 360 4.19 -30.87 -13.34
N SER A 361 3.30 -30.29 -12.55
CA SER A 361 3.49 -28.99 -11.93
C SER A 361 3.27 -29.09 -10.43
N PHE A 362 4.32 -28.84 -9.67
CA PHE A 362 4.28 -28.70 -8.22
C PHE A 362 4.80 -27.32 -7.86
N SER A 363 3.95 -26.54 -7.20
CA SER A 363 4.29 -25.20 -6.73
C SER A 363 4.04 -25.10 -5.22
N ASN A 364 5.05 -24.68 -4.46
CA ASN A 364 4.97 -24.58 -3.00
C ASN A 364 4.54 -25.91 -2.34
N CYS A 365 4.97 -27.04 -2.90
CA CYS A 365 4.67 -28.37 -2.39
C CYS A 365 5.79 -28.92 -1.50
N ASN A 366 5.45 -29.83 -0.59
CA ASN A 366 6.40 -30.49 0.31
C ASN A 366 6.93 -31.84 -0.25
N ILE A 367 7.06 -31.95 -1.57
CA ILE A 367 7.50 -33.20 -2.24
C ILE A 367 9.00 -33.46 -2.01
N THR A 368 9.36 -34.73 -1.78
CA THR A 368 10.75 -35.21 -1.65
C THR A 368 11.35 -35.65 -2.98
N ALA A 369 12.68 -35.68 -3.10
CA ALA A 369 13.33 -36.18 -4.31
C ALA A 369 12.97 -37.65 -4.61
N LYS A 370 12.84 -38.51 -3.60
CA LYS A 370 12.43 -39.90 -3.79
C LYS A 370 11.05 -39.99 -4.45
N GLN A 371 10.08 -39.24 -3.92
CA GLN A 371 8.72 -39.15 -4.44
C GLN A 371 8.68 -38.63 -5.88
N LEU A 372 9.40 -37.55 -6.15
CA LEU A 372 9.53 -37.00 -7.49
C LEU A 372 10.15 -38.01 -8.45
N GLY A 373 11.24 -38.67 -8.04
CA GLY A 373 11.91 -39.72 -8.81
C GLY A 373 10.99 -40.89 -9.13
N ALA A 374 10.16 -41.34 -8.19
CA ALA A 374 9.19 -42.42 -8.40
C ALA A 374 8.15 -42.07 -9.48
N LEU A 375 7.63 -40.83 -9.48
CA LEU A 375 6.70 -40.34 -10.52
C LEU A 375 7.40 -40.24 -11.88
N LEU A 376 8.60 -39.68 -11.89
CA LEU A 376 9.36 -39.42 -13.11
C LEU A 376 9.87 -40.70 -13.79
N ALA A 377 10.27 -41.71 -13.03
CA ALA A 377 10.84 -42.95 -13.55
C ALA A 377 9.87 -43.76 -14.44
N ARG A 378 8.56 -43.48 -14.37
CA ARG A 378 7.50 -44.27 -15.03
C ARG A 378 6.60 -43.43 -15.95
N SER A 379 6.99 -42.19 -16.24
CA SER A 379 6.13 -41.23 -16.93
C SER A 379 6.88 -40.57 -18.10
N PRO A 380 6.27 -40.42 -19.29
CA PRO A 380 6.88 -39.76 -20.45
C PRO A 380 6.79 -38.22 -20.34
N VAL A 381 7.28 -37.67 -19.22
CA VAL A 381 7.14 -36.26 -18.86
C VAL A 381 7.84 -35.37 -19.89
N ARG A 382 7.09 -34.40 -20.41
CA ARG A 382 7.55 -33.36 -21.35
C ARG A 382 7.80 -32.03 -20.66
N SER A 383 7.06 -31.74 -19.60
CA SER A 383 7.17 -30.51 -18.80
C SER A 383 7.16 -30.83 -17.31
N LEU A 384 8.19 -30.37 -16.61
CA LEU A 384 8.33 -30.52 -15.16
C LEU A 384 8.51 -29.15 -14.51
N THR A 385 7.60 -28.80 -13.60
CA THR A 385 7.68 -27.63 -12.73
C THR A 385 7.74 -28.08 -11.28
N VAL A 386 8.76 -27.64 -10.55
CA VAL A 386 8.96 -27.85 -9.10
C VAL A 386 9.32 -26.52 -8.43
N LYS A 387 8.41 -25.55 -8.51
CA LYS A 387 8.65 -24.18 -8.04
C LYS A 387 8.46 -24.09 -6.53
N ASN A 388 9.38 -23.43 -5.82
CA ASN A 388 9.31 -23.25 -4.36
C ASN A 388 9.12 -24.56 -3.56
N CYS A 389 9.53 -25.71 -4.11
CA CYS A 389 9.48 -26.99 -3.43
C CYS A 389 10.72 -27.14 -2.53
N ASN A 390 10.54 -26.94 -1.22
CA ASN A 390 11.65 -26.81 -0.28
C ASN A 390 12.15 -28.13 0.32
N ASN A 391 11.42 -29.24 0.12
CA ASN A 391 11.72 -30.53 0.73
C ASN A 391 12.30 -31.57 -0.24
N LEU A 392 12.83 -31.13 -1.40
CA LEU A 392 13.51 -32.03 -2.33
C LEU A 392 14.77 -32.69 -1.73
N GLY A 393 15.25 -32.24 -0.55
CA GLY A 393 16.29 -32.92 0.21
C GLY A 393 17.66 -32.90 -0.46
N SER A 394 18.56 -33.80 -0.05
CA SER A 394 19.88 -34.03 -0.68
C SER A 394 20.01 -35.42 -1.29
N THR A 395 18.96 -36.24 -1.22
CA THR A 395 18.94 -37.59 -1.81
C THR A 395 18.96 -37.49 -3.32
N ASP A 396 19.83 -38.28 -3.96
CA ASP A 396 19.93 -38.28 -5.42
C ASP A 396 18.66 -38.84 -6.07
N LEU A 397 18.30 -38.25 -7.21
CA LEU A 397 17.39 -38.89 -8.15
C LEU A 397 18.18 -40.00 -8.83
N LEU A 398 17.88 -41.27 -8.51
CA LEU A 398 18.45 -42.43 -9.20
C LEU A 398 18.29 -42.28 -10.72
N GLU A 399 19.17 -42.88 -11.53
CA GLU A 399 19.24 -42.71 -12.99
C GLU A 399 17.85 -42.63 -13.69
N LEU A 400 17.42 -41.41 -14.01
CA LEU A 400 16.14 -41.13 -14.69
C LEU A 400 16.36 -41.00 -16.20
N LYS A 401 15.58 -41.74 -17.01
CA LYS A 401 15.62 -41.65 -18.48
C LYS A 401 14.55 -40.71 -19.04
N LEU A 402 14.67 -39.41 -18.74
CA LEU A 402 13.69 -38.38 -19.14
C LEU A 402 13.86 -37.90 -20.60
N THR A 403 13.86 -38.83 -21.54
CA THR A 403 14.14 -38.55 -22.97
C THR A 403 13.13 -37.63 -23.65
N HIS A 404 11.95 -37.45 -23.07
CA HIS A 404 10.88 -36.58 -23.58
C HIS A 404 10.83 -35.19 -22.94
N LEU A 405 11.61 -34.94 -21.88
CA LEU A 405 11.56 -33.70 -21.13
C LEU A 405 12.12 -32.53 -21.96
N LYS A 406 11.30 -31.50 -22.15
CA LYS A 406 11.60 -30.29 -22.93
C LYS A 406 11.61 -29.02 -22.08
N ILE A 407 10.85 -28.99 -20.99
CA ILE A 407 10.69 -27.82 -20.12
C ILE A 407 10.97 -28.24 -18.68
N LEU A 408 11.88 -27.53 -18.01
CA LEU A 408 12.22 -27.74 -16.60
C LEU A 408 12.25 -26.41 -15.85
N PHE A 409 11.30 -26.20 -14.94
CA PHE A 409 11.23 -25.02 -14.09
C PHE A 409 11.35 -25.39 -12.61
N ALA A 410 12.46 -25.02 -11.97
CA ALA A 410 12.76 -25.36 -10.58
C ALA A 410 12.94 -24.12 -9.68
N SER A 411 12.49 -22.95 -10.12
CA SER A 411 12.77 -21.68 -9.43
C SER A 411 12.33 -21.69 -7.95
N GLY A 412 13.17 -21.15 -7.07
CA GLY A 412 12.92 -21.03 -5.63
C GLY A 412 12.94 -22.36 -4.87
N SER A 413 13.24 -23.48 -5.52
CA SER A 413 13.30 -24.79 -4.87
C SER A 413 14.66 -25.10 -4.25
N THR A 414 14.71 -26.13 -3.40
CA THR A 414 15.96 -26.61 -2.80
C THR A 414 16.64 -27.73 -3.60
N ILE A 415 16.44 -27.74 -4.93
CA ILE A 415 17.06 -28.71 -5.84
C ILE A 415 18.60 -28.64 -5.77
N SER A 416 19.26 -29.79 -5.64
CA SER A 416 20.73 -29.88 -5.62
C SER A 416 21.34 -29.96 -7.03
N ALA A 417 22.65 -29.77 -7.12
CA ALA A 417 23.39 -29.93 -8.38
C ALA A 417 23.24 -31.36 -8.94
N GLN A 418 23.39 -32.38 -8.10
CA GLN A 418 23.26 -33.79 -8.49
C GLN A 418 21.85 -34.11 -9.01
N GLN A 419 20.81 -33.59 -8.34
CA GLN A 419 19.43 -33.77 -8.77
C GLN A 419 19.17 -33.10 -10.12
N LEU A 420 19.65 -31.87 -10.31
CA LEU A 420 19.53 -31.16 -11.58
C LEU A 420 20.30 -31.88 -12.70
N GLN A 421 21.49 -32.40 -12.42
CA GLN A 421 22.27 -33.20 -13.37
C GLN A 421 21.50 -34.47 -13.76
N ALA A 422 20.92 -35.19 -12.81
CA ALA A 422 20.12 -36.38 -13.07
C ALA A 422 18.89 -36.10 -13.95
N LEU A 423 18.20 -34.96 -13.74
CA LEU A 423 17.08 -34.54 -14.59
C LEU A 423 17.51 -34.19 -16.02
N LEU A 424 18.73 -33.68 -16.20
CA LEU A 424 19.25 -33.21 -17.49
C LEU A 424 20.03 -34.28 -18.26
N ALA A 425 20.55 -35.32 -17.60
CA ALA A 425 21.50 -36.29 -18.17
C ALA A 425 21.04 -36.87 -19.53
N HIS A 426 19.76 -37.26 -19.63
CA HIS A 426 19.17 -37.86 -20.83
C HIS A 426 18.12 -36.98 -21.52
N ALA A 427 17.81 -35.82 -20.94
CA ALA A 427 16.77 -34.94 -21.42
C ALA A 427 17.27 -34.00 -22.53
N LYS A 428 16.36 -33.59 -23.42
CA LYS A 428 16.62 -32.56 -24.44
C LYS A 428 15.85 -31.30 -24.08
N VAL A 429 16.17 -30.76 -22.90
CA VAL A 429 15.50 -29.57 -22.36
C VAL A 429 15.82 -28.36 -23.21
N LYS A 430 14.76 -27.69 -23.69
CA LYS A 430 14.81 -26.43 -24.44
C LYS A 430 14.68 -25.22 -23.51
N GLU A 431 13.85 -25.32 -22.49
CA GLU A 431 13.60 -24.24 -21.53
C GLU A 431 13.99 -24.67 -20.11
N LEU A 432 14.93 -23.94 -19.50
CA LEU A 432 15.42 -24.18 -18.15
C LEU A 432 15.28 -22.92 -17.30
N SER A 433 14.63 -23.04 -16.14
CA SER A 433 14.56 -21.98 -15.13
C SER A 433 15.02 -22.49 -13.77
N ILE A 434 16.08 -21.90 -13.24
CA ILE A 434 16.71 -22.25 -11.94
C ILE A 434 16.94 -20.99 -11.08
N SER A 435 16.07 -20.00 -11.22
CA SER A 435 16.09 -18.75 -10.46
C SER A 435 15.92 -18.99 -8.96
N ASP A 436 16.63 -18.24 -8.11
CA ASP A 436 16.52 -18.34 -6.63
C ASP A 436 16.74 -19.77 -6.06
N CYS A 437 17.54 -20.61 -6.74
CA CYS A 437 17.90 -21.95 -6.28
C CYS A 437 19.15 -21.92 -5.38
N LYS A 438 18.96 -21.70 -4.08
CA LYS A 438 20.06 -21.47 -3.10
C LYS A 438 21.07 -22.62 -2.95
N LYS A 439 20.72 -23.86 -3.32
CA LYS A 439 21.66 -25.00 -3.27
C LYS A 439 22.55 -25.11 -4.50
N LEU A 440 22.28 -24.36 -5.57
CA LEU A 440 23.09 -24.38 -6.79
C LEU A 440 24.30 -23.44 -6.73
N VAL A 441 24.47 -22.68 -5.65
CA VAL A 441 25.52 -21.66 -5.49
C VAL A 441 26.93 -22.24 -5.57
N TYR A 442 27.12 -23.50 -5.17
CA TYR A 442 28.42 -24.20 -5.24
C TYR A 442 28.43 -25.32 -6.26
N ALA A 443 27.44 -25.36 -7.17
CA ALA A 443 27.37 -26.39 -8.19
C ALA A 443 28.49 -26.22 -9.20
N ASP A 444 29.08 -27.34 -9.61
CA ASP A 444 29.87 -27.41 -10.83
C ASP A 444 28.97 -27.84 -11.99
N PHE A 445 28.79 -26.96 -12.97
CA PHE A 445 27.99 -27.22 -14.17
C PHE A 445 28.82 -27.85 -15.30
N SER A 446 30.09 -28.15 -15.05
CA SER A 446 31.03 -28.62 -16.07
C SER A 446 30.63 -29.96 -16.70
N GLU A 447 29.82 -30.79 -16.04
CA GLU A 447 29.41 -32.10 -16.53
C GLU A 447 27.95 -32.14 -17.05
N PHE A 448 27.26 -31.01 -17.05
CA PHE A 448 25.84 -30.97 -17.38
C PHE A 448 25.61 -31.06 -18.89
N ASN A 449 24.61 -31.83 -19.31
CA ASN A 449 24.16 -31.86 -20.70
C ASN A 449 23.21 -30.69 -20.99
N LEU A 450 23.79 -29.56 -21.42
CA LEU A 450 23.07 -28.31 -21.67
C LEU A 450 22.90 -28.02 -23.18
N THR A 451 23.23 -28.98 -24.04
CA THR A 451 23.37 -28.81 -25.49
C THR A 451 22.11 -28.41 -26.26
N HIS A 452 20.94 -28.57 -25.66
CA HIS A 452 19.64 -28.30 -26.30
C HIS A 452 18.93 -27.08 -25.71
N ILE A 453 19.52 -26.42 -24.70
CA ILE A 453 18.87 -25.29 -24.03
C ILE A 453 18.86 -24.08 -24.96
N GLU A 454 17.67 -23.59 -25.23
CA GLU A 454 17.37 -22.40 -26.03
C GLU A 454 16.99 -21.21 -25.14
N LYS A 455 16.38 -21.46 -23.98
CA LYS A 455 15.96 -20.44 -23.01
C LYS A 455 16.46 -20.78 -21.61
N LEU A 456 17.23 -19.87 -21.03
CA LEU A 456 17.79 -20.00 -19.69
C LEU A 456 17.44 -18.79 -18.83
N THR A 457 16.79 -19.05 -17.69
CA THR A 457 16.45 -18.03 -16.69
C THR A 457 17.08 -18.38 -15.34
N ILE A 458 17.95 -17.51 -14.83
CA ILE A 458 18.74 -17.73 -13.61
C ILE A 458 18.68 -16.53 -12.65
N SER A 459 17.61 -15.75 -12.76
CA SER A 459 17.43 -14.52 -12.00
C SER A 459 17.46 -14.73 -10.47
N ASN A 460 17.81 -13.70 -9.71
CA ASN A 460 17.96 -13.74 -8.23
C ASN A 460 18.89 -14.87 -7.75
N SER A 461 19.93 -15.19 -8.53
CA SER A 461 20.89 -16.23 -8.19
C SER A 461 22.23 -15.62 -7.77
N THR A 462 22.97 -16.29 -6.88
CA THR A 462 24.31 -15.88 -6.45
C THR A 462 25.42 -16.62 -7.20
N ILE A 463 25.13 -17.13 -8.40
CA ILE A 463 26.11 -17.75 -9.29
C ILE A 463 27.26 -16.80 -9.61
N THR A 464 28.45 -17.36 -9.78
CA THR A 464 29.64 -16.63 -10.22
C THR A 464 29.71 -16.53 -11.74
N SER A 465 30.57 -15.63 -12.24
CA SER A 465 30.87 -15.52 -13.67
C SER A 465 31.38 -16.83 -14.29
N GLN A 466 32.20 -17.60 -13.55
CA GLN A 466 32.69 -18.90 -14.01
C GLN A 466 31.55 -19.93 -14.15
N GLN A 467 30.62 -19.96 -13.18
CA GLN A 467 29.45 -20.83 -13.23
C GLN A 467 28.51 -20.45 -14.37
N LEU A 468 28.28 -19.14 -14.58
CA LEU A 468 27.52 -18.64 -15.72
C LEU A 468 28.15 -19.09 -17.04
N CYS A 469 29.47 -18.90 -17.19
CA CYS A 469 30.19 -19.35 -18.37
C CYS A 469 30.05 -20.86 -18.59
N ALA A 470 30.16 -21.68 -17.54
CA ALA A 470 29.97 -23.12 -17.62
C ALA A 470 28.55 -23.51 -18.07
N LEU A 471 27.53 -22.77 -17.61
CA LEU A 471 26.14 -22.96 -18.00
C LEU A 471 25.88 -22.60 -19.47
N VAL A 472 26.46 -21.52 -19.99
CA VAL A 472 26.15 -21.01 -21.34
C VAL A 472 27.10 -21.51 -22.44
N ALA A 473 28.33 -21.92 -22.10
CA ALA A 473 29.34 -22.26 -23.12
C ALA A 473 28.96 -23.42 -24.05
N ARG A 474 27.98 -24.24 -23.66
CA ARG A 474 27.55 -25.44 -24.38
C ARG A 474 26.09 -25.41 -24.83
N THR A 475 25.40 -24.28 -24.71
CA THR A 475 23.98 -24.17 -25.03
C THR A 475 23.77 -23.68 -26.46
N GLN A 476 22.54 -23.83 -26.96
CA GLN A 476 22.09 -23.21 -28.21
C GLN A 476 21.18 -22.03 -27.87
N LEU A 477 21.67 -21.19 -26.94
CA LEU A 477 20.85 -20.21 -26.26
C LEU A 477 20.36 -19.13 -27.22
N ARG A 478 19.05 -18.88 -27.19
CA ARG A 478 18.38 -17.75 -27.84
C ARG A 478 17.95 -16.69 -26.83
N PHE A 479 17.66 -17.10 -25.60
CA PHE A 479 17.21 -16.21 -24.53
C PHE A 479 17.99 -16.45 -23.23
N LEU A 480 18.53 -15.38 -22.67
CA LEU A 480 19.22 -15.36 -21.38
C LEU A 480 18.65 -14.27 -20.46
N ASP A 481 18.20 -14.66 -19.27
CA ASP A 481 17.82 -13.74 -18.20
C ASP A 481 18.69 -13.97 -16.96
N ILE A 482 19.46 -12.93 -16.62
CA ILE A 482 20.38 -12.86 -15.48
C ILE A 482 20.05 -11.70 -14.55
N ILE A 483 18.76 -11.36 -14.40
CA ILE A 483 18.30 -10.27 -13.53
C ILE A 483 18.60 -10.58 -12.05
N HIS A 484 19.07 -9.60 -11.28
CA HIS A 484 19.42 -9.75 -9.86
C HIS A 484 20.52 -10.79 -9.58
N CYS A 485 21.47 -10.95 -10.52
CA CYS A 485 22.66 -11.78 -10.31
C CYS A 485 23.80 -10.93 -9.73
N MET A 486 23.96 -10.99 -8.40
CA MET A 486 24.81 -10.06 -7.64
C MET A 486 26.27 -10.50 -7.47
N ASN A 487 26.67 -11.66 -8.01
CA ASN A 487 28.02 -12.22 -7.84
C ASN A 487 28.77 -12.43 -9.17
N LEU A 488 28.43 -11.64 -10.19
CA LEU A 488 29.00 -11.73 -11.54
C LEU A 488 30.28 -10.89 -11.68
N GLY A 489 31.28 -11.15 -10.84
CA GLY A 489 32.55 -10.41 -10.82
C GLY A 489 33.54 -10.75 -11.94
N ASN A 490 34.75 -10.22 -11.84
CA ASN A 490 35.85 -10.55 -12.76
C ASN A 490 36.29 -12.01 -12.57
N ALA A 491 36.35 -12.75 -13.67
CA ALA A 491 36.86 -14.12 -13.71
C ALA A 491 37.67 -14.31 -14.99
N ASP A 492 38.49 -15.36 -15.06
CA ASP A 492 39.08 -15.80 -16.32
C ASP A 492 37.95 -16.30 -17.23
N LEU A 493 37.60 -15.48 -18.22
CA LEU A 493 36.48 -15.76 -19.11
C LEU A 493 36.93 -16.67 -20.25
N PRO A 494 36.30 -17.83 -20.45
CA PRO A 494 36.50 -18.60 -21.67
C PRO A 494 35.93 -17.84 -22.87
N VAL A 495 36.38 -18.19 -24.08
CA VAL A 495 35.73 -17.71 -25.30
C VAL A 495 34.34 -18.35 -25.39
N LEU A 496 33.30 -17.55 -25.22
CA LEU A 496 31.91 -17.97 -25.35
C LEU A 496 31.47 -17.82 -26.81
N LYS A 497 30.89 -18.87 -27.39
CA LYS A 497 30.32 -18.84 -28.75
C LYS A 497 28.81 -18.97 -28.67
N LEU A 498 28.13 -17.87 -28.37
CA LEU A 498 26.66 -17.81 -28.25
C LEU A 498 26.01 -17.38 -29.57
N THR A 499 26.30 -18.12 -30.64
CA THR A 499 25.94 -17.76 -32.02
C THR A 499 24.44 -17.70 -32.33
N HIS A 500 23.59 -18.04 -31.37
CA HIS A 500 22.13 -18.02 -31.49
C HIS A 500 21.47 -17.05 -30.49
N LEU A 501 22.23 -16.36 -29.65
CA LEU A 501 21.66 -15.53 -28.58
C LEU A 501 21.01 -14.27 -29.16
N GLU A 502 19.68 -14.21 -29.06
CA GLU A 502 18.85 -13.13 -29.61
C GLU A 502 18.37 -12.16 -28.52
N TYR A 503 18.13 -12.65 -27.30
CA TYR A 503 17.57 -11.88 -26.19
C TYR A 503 18.46 -11.98 -24.95
N LEU A 504 18.92 -10.83 -24.45
CA LEU A 504 19.74 -10.75 -23.25
C LEU A 504 19.16 -9.72 -22.27
N TYR A 505 18.64 -10.22 -21.14
CA TYR A 505 18.03 -9.39 -20.10
C TYR A 505 18.91 -9.33 -18.85
N ILE A 506 19.33 -8.11 -18.53
CA ILE A 506 20.23 -7.80 -17.43
C ILE A 506 19.62 -6.64 -16.65
N ALA A 507 19.25 -6.88 -15.39
CA ALA A 507 18.76 -5.83 -14.52
C ALA A 507 19.28 -6.04 -13.11
N TYR A 508 19.75 -4.98 -12.45
CA TYR A 508 20.21 -5.03 -11.04
C TYR A 508 21.26 -6.13 -10.80
N SER A 509 22.20 -6.30 -11.72
CA SER A 509 23.24 -7.34 -11.66
C SER A 509 24.62 -6.70 -11.64
N THR A 510 25.59 -7.38 -11.01
CA THR A 510 26.98 -6.89 -10.89
C THR A 510 27.86 -7.32 -12.07
N ILE A 511 27.26 -7.49 -13.26
CA ILE A 511 27.96 -7.98 -14.46
C ILE A 511 29.11 -7.04 -14.83
N THR A 512 30.29 -7.59 -15.05
CA THR A 512 31.44 -6.79 -15.47
C THR A 512 31.44 -6.52 -16.98
N PRO A 513 32.08 -5.42 -17.43
CA PRO A 513 32.17 -5.10 -18.85
C PRO A 513 32.79 -6.23 -19.68
N GLN A 514 33.76 -6.95 -19.13
CA GLN A 514 34.41 -8.10 -19.77
C GLN A 514 33.45 -9.27 -19.96
N LEU A 515 32.63 -9.59 -18.94
CA LEU A 515 31.64 -10.66 -19.03
C LEU A 515 30.52 -10.32 -20.02
N LEU A 516 30.03 -9.07 -20.00
CA LEU A 516 29.07 -8.60 -21.01
C LEU A 516 29.65 -8.72 -22.41
N GLY A 517 30.90 -8.27 -22.61
CA GLY A 517 31.63 -8.43 -23.86
C GLY A 517 31.68 -9.89 -24.32
N ALA A 518 32.06 -10.82 -23.43
CA ALA A 518 32.11 -12.24 -23.74
C ALA A 518 30.73 -12.82 -24.13
N LEU A 519 29.63 -12.35 -23.53
CA LEU A 519 28.29 -12.81 -23.86
C LEU A 519 27.79 -12.32 -25.23
N VAL A 520 28.28 -11.19 -25.73
CA VAL A 520 27.74 -10.55 -26.94
C VAL A 520 28.69 -10.50 -28.14
N VAL A 521 30.00 -10.75 -27.96
CA VAL A 521 31.04 -10.49 -29.00
C VAL A 521 30.77 -11.14 -30.35
N ASP A 522 30.19 -12.35 -30.37
CA ASP A 522 29.85 -13.13 -31.57
C ASP A 522 28.37 -13.58 -31.56
N SER A 523 27.50 -12.80 -30.90
CA SER A 523 26.11 -13.15 -30.66
C SER A 523 25.15 -12.28 -31.49
N PRO A 524 24.13 -12.86 -32.16
CA PRO A 524 23.16 -12.10 -32.95
C PRO A 524 22.08 -11.44 -32.07
N VAL A 525 22.48 -10.74 -31.01
CA VAL A 525 21.57 -10.15 -30.03
C VAL A 525 20.68 -9.12 -30.72
N ALA A 526 19.38 -9.44 -30.82
CA ALA A 526 18.36 -8.58 -31.38
C ALA A 526 17.75 -7.67 -30.31
N GLU A 527 17.68 -8.12 -29.06
CA GLU A 527 17.17 -7.33 -27.94
C GLU A 527 18.10 -7.40 -26.72
N LEU A 528 18.55 -6.24 -26.28
CA LEU A 528 19.41 -6.07 -25.11
C LEU A 528 18.72 -5.14 -24.11
N LYS A 529 18.44 -5.65 -22.90
CA LYS A 529 17.92 -4.86 -21.78
C LYS A 529 19.00 -4.73 -20.70
N ILE A 530 19.41 -3.50 -20.41
CA ILE A 530 20.36 -3.15 -19.34
C ILE A 530 19.67 -2.17 -18.39
N ILE A 531 19.38 -2.61 -17.16
CA ILE A 531 18.68 -1.80 -16.17
C ILE A 531 19.50 -1.77 -14.87
N SER A 532 19.84 -0.59 -14.37
CA SER A 532 20.50 -0.43 -13.05
C SER A 532 21.72 -1.33 -12.84
N CYS A 533 22.62 -1.41 -13.84
CA CYS A 533 23.87 -2.18 -13.76
C CYS A 533 25.05 -1.22 -13.53
N GLU A 534 25.34 -0.90 -12.28
CA GLU A 534 26.31 0.13 -11.89
C GLU A 534 27.75 -0.19 -12.34
N THR A 535 28.11 -1.48 -12.39
CA THR A 535 29.44 -1.99 -12.76
C THR A 535 29.79 -1.79 -14.24
N LEU A 536 28.83 -1.40 -15.08
CA LEU A 536 29.06 -1.14 -16.50
C LEU A 536 29.53 0.31 -16.78
N GLY A 537 29.55 1.17 -15.77
CA GLY A 537 29.96 2.58 -15.91
C GLY A 537 31.47 2.83 -15.91
N ASP A 538 32.29 1.83 -15.61
CA ASP A 538 33.75 1.96 -15.65
C ASP A 538 34.26 2.07 -17.10
N ALA A 539 35.40 2.76 -17.29
CA ALA A 539 35.97 3.14 -18.60
C ALA A 539 36.37 1.97 -19.53
N ASP A 540 36.19 0.72 -19.08
CA ASP A 540 36.73 -0.50 -19.72
C ASP A 540 35.67 -1.35 -20.46
N LEU A 541 34.49 -0.79 -20.81
CA LEU A 541 33.51 -1.52 -21.64
C LEU A 541 33.99 -1.61 -23.11
N PRO A 542 34.35 -2.81 -23.61
CA PRO A 542 34.77 -2.97 -25.00
C PRO A 542 33.60 -2.71 -25.95
N ALA A 543 33.89 -2.21 -27.15
CA ALA A 543 32.87 -2.02 -28.19
C ALA A 543 32.15 -3.35 -28.50
N LEU A 544 30.91 -3.47 -28.03
CA LEU A 544 30.03 -4.60 -28.29
C LEU A 544 29.63 -4.60 -29.78
N LYS A 545 29.96 -5.68 -30.51
CA LYS A 545 29.65 -5.83 -31.94
C LYS A 545 28.18 -6.23 -32.15
N LEU A 546 27.25 -5.31 -31.91
CA LEU A 546 25.82 -5.56 -31.90
C LEU A 546 25.14 -5.36 -33.28
N THR A 547 25.66 -6.02 -34.32
CA THR A 547 25.23 -5.82 -35.73
C THR A 547 23.77 -6.22 -36.03
N HIS A 548 23.17 -7.05 -35.18
CA HIS A 548 21.78 -7.55 -35.32
C HIS A 548 20.78 -6.86 -34.39
N LEU A 549 21.22 -5.85 -33.62
CA LEU A 549 20.41 -5.22 -32.58
C LEU A 549 19.24 -4.45 -33.19
N LYS A 550 18.03 -4.80 -32.75
CA LYS A 550 16.79 -4.12 -33.10
C LYS A 550 16.27 -3.29 -31.94
N ASN A 551 16.41 -3.78 -30.72
CA ASN A 551 15.87 -3.14 -29.52
C ASN A 551 16.97 -3.01 -28.45
N LEU A 552 17.26 -1.79 -28.04
CA LEU A 552 18.16 -1.49 -26.94
C LEU A 552 17.41 -0.73 -25.87
N TYR A 553 17.25 -1.33 -24.70
CA TYR A 553 16.63 -0.68 -23.56
C TYR A 553 17.68 -0.46 -22.47
N ILE A 554 17.98 0.81 -22.20
CA ILE A 554 18.92 1.22 -21.17
C ILE A 554 18.16 2.06 -20.16
N GLN A 555 18.18 1.64 -18.89
CA GLN A 555 17.55 2.38 -17.82
C GLN A 555 18.46 2.48 -16.59
N ASP A 556 18.48 3.65 -15.94
CA ASP A 556 19.22 3.87 -14.69
C ASP A 556 20.69 3.42 -14.80
N SER A 557 21.31 3.68 -15.95
CA SER A 557 22.66 3.21 -16.28
C SER A 557 23.68 4.34 -16.20
N THR A 558 24.91 3.99 -15.85
CA THR A 558 26.09 4.86 -15.82
C THR A 558 26.86 4.85 -17.14
N LEU A 559 26.36 4.20 -18.19
CA LEU A 559 26.96 4.24 -19.53
C LEU A 559 27.12 5.68 -20.03
N THR A 560 28.23 5.98 -20.67
CA THR A 560 28.51 7.29 -21.27
C THR A 560 28.02 7.37 -22.71
N ALA A 561 27.79 8.60 -23.21
CA ALA A 561 27.48 8.84 -24.61
C ALA A 561 28.53 8.27 -25.57
N GLN A 562 29.82 8.39 -25.24
CA GLN A 562 30.90 7.85 -26.08
C GLN A 562 30.86 6.32 -26.18
N GLN A 563 30.60 5.62 -25.07
CA GLN A 563 30.45 4.16 -25.06
C GLN A 563 29.25 3.74 -25.91
N LEU A 564 28.09 4.40 -25.72
CA LEU A 564 26.91 4.10 -26.51
C LEU A 564 27.14 4.35 -28.01
N ARG A 565 27.79 5.45 -28.41
CA ARG A 565 28.18 5.69 -29.82
C ARG A 565 29.00 4.54 -30.39
N ALA A 566 30.00 4.07 -29.64
CA ALA A 566 30.84 2.96 -30.08
C ALA A 566 30.00 1.69 -30.32
N HIS A 567 29.00 1.42 -29.47
CA HIS A 567 28.09 0.28 -29.63
C HIS A 567 27.10 0.43 -30.80
N LEU A 568 26.55 1.63 -30.99
CA LEU A 568 25.56 1.91 -32.05
C LEU A 568 26.19 2.08 -33.44
N SER A 569 27.47 2.46 -33.52
CA SER A 569 28.20 2.66 -34.79
C SER A 569 28.20 1.47 -35.75
N GLN A 570 27.91 0.27 -35.25
CA GLN A 570 27.87 -0.98 -36.00
C GLN A 570 26.46 -1.54 -36.20
N ALA A 571 25.43 -0.90 -35.63
CA ALA A 571 24.02 -1.28 -35.81
C ALA A 571 23.41 -0.50 -36.99
N ASN A 572 22.43 -1.10 -37.68
CA ASN A 572 21.81 -0.48 -38.86
C ASN A 572 20.51 0.28 -38.54
N GLU A 573 19.51 -0.44 -38.01
CA GLU A 573 18.20 0.08 -37.63
C GLU A 573 17.87 -0.45 -36.23
N CYS A 574 17.69 0.45 -35.27
CA CYS A 574 17.46 0.08 -33.88
C CYS A 574 16.48 1.06 -33.19
N GLU A 575 15.55 0.50 -32.42
CA GLU A 575 14.80 1.21 -31.39
C GLU A 575 15.66 1.30 -30.13
N VAL A 576 16.03 2.52 -29.74
CA VAL A 576 16.88 2.79 -28.59
C VAL A 576 16.05 3.55 -27.56
N ALA A 577 15.75 2.88 -26.45
CA ALA A 577 15.08 3.48 -25.31
C ALA A 577 16.11 3.80 -24.21
N ILE A 578 16.28 5.08 -23.90
CA ILE A 578 17.15 5.56 -22.82
C ILE A 578 16.28 6.22 -21.77
N VAL A 579 16.24 5.65 -20.58
CA VAL A 579 15.36 6.09 -19.50
C VAL A 579 16.19 6.40 -18.26
N ASN A 580 16.10 7.63 -17.76
CA ASN A 580 16.71 8.02 -16.49
C ASN A 580 18.24 7.74 -16.38
N CYS A 581 18.99 8.00 -17.45
CA CYS A 581 20.46 7.84 -17.46
C CYS A 581 21.13 9.22 -17.29
N GLU A 582 21.90 9.41 -16.22
CA GLU A 582 22.47 10.72 -15.83
C GLU A 582 23.42 11.32 -16.88
N ASN A 583 24.09 10.47 -17.66
CA ASN A 583 25.07 10.88 -18.66
C ASN A 583 24.47 11.25 -20.04
N PHE A 584 23.15 11.31 -20.16
CA PHE A 584 22.44 11.64 -21.41
C PHE A 584 21.52 12.84 -21.17
N ASP A 585 21.96 14.01 -21.65
CA ASP A 585 21.15 15.23 -21.69
C ASP A 585 20.50 15.43 -23.07
N ASP A 586 19.61 16.40 -23.17
CA ASP A 586 18.87 16.70 -24.42
C ASP A 586 19.83 17.01 -25.60
N ASN A 587 20.98 17.64 -25.33
CA ASN A 587 21.97 17.96 -26.37
C ASN A 587 22.60 16.69 -26.95
N ILE A 588 23.05 15.80 -26.07
CA ILE A 588 23.64 14.51 -26.46
C ILE A 588 22.63 13.71 -27.29
N ILE A 589 21.36 13.74 -26.95
CA ILE A 589 20.32 12.98 -27.66
C ILE A 589 20.06 13.55 -29.04
N ASP A 590 20.03 14.87 -29.17
CA ASP A 590 19.90 15.49 -30.49
C ASP A 590 21.15 15.24 -31.35
N GLU A 591 22.35 15.17 -30.74
CA GLU A 591 23.55 14.66 -31.42
C GLU A 591 23.36 13.21 -31.89
N PHE A 592 22.82 12.30 -31.05
CA PHE A 592 22.54 10.92 -31.44
C PHE A 592 21.51 10.80 -32.57
N LYS A 593 20.41 11.58 -32.54
CA LYS A 593 19.41 11.58 -33.63
C LYS A 593 20.00 12.06 -34.95
N ASN A 594 20.94 13.00 -34.91
CA ASN A 594 21.64 13.51 -36.10
C ASN A 594 22.70 12.53 -36.60
N GLU A 595 23.44 11.88 -35.70
CA GLU A 595 24.49 10.90 -36.01
C GLU A 595 23.90 9.57 -36.52
N PHE A 596 22.72 9.18 -35.99
CA PHE A 596 22.03 7.92 -36.30
C PHE A 596 20.59 8.20 -36.78
N PRO A 597 20.38 8.79 -37.97
CA PRO A 597 19.05 9.20 -38.45
C PRO A 597 18.10 8.03 -38.74
N ASN A 598 18.62 6.81 -38.86
CA ASN A 598 17.83 5.59 -39.10
C ASN A 598 17.35 4.92 -37.80
N PHE A 599 17.63 5.50 -36.62
CA PHE A 599 17.33 4.92 -35.32
C PHE A 599 16.13 5.63 -34.69
N ASN A 600 15.27 4.86 -34.02
CA ASN A 600 14.14 5.40 -33.27
C ASN A 600 14.53 5.57 -31.81
N PHE A 601 14.81 6.80 -31.39
CA PHE A 601 15.15 7.12 -30.01
C PHE A 601 13.92 7.44 -29.18
N TYR A 602 13.69 6.65 -28.13
CA TYR A 602 12.73 6.94 -27.07
C TYR A 602 13.49 7.41 -25.85
N PHE A 603 13.39 8.69 -25.54
CA PHE A 603 14.05 9.26 -24.37
C PHE A 603 13.04 9.65 -23.30
N SER A 604 13.33 9.22 -22.08
CA SER A 604 12.74 9.83 -20.89
C SER A 604 13.87 10.54 -20.15
N PRO A 605 13.83 11.88 -20.03
CA PRO A 605 14.87 12.64 -19.35
C PRO A 605 15.22 12.05 -18.00
N TYR A 606 16.52 11.95 -17.75
CA TYR A 606 17.01 11.99 -16.38
C TYR A 606 16.55 13.33 -15.85
N ILE A 607 15.43 13.33 -15.11
CA ILE A 607 14.97 14.50 -14.39
C ILE A 607 15.92 14.59 -13.22
N PRO A 608 16.91 15.50 -13.24
CA PRO A 608 17.79 15.67 -12.11
C PRO A 608 16.87 16.04 -10.96
N SER A 609 17.01 15.31 -9.87
CA SER A 609 16.38 15.66 -8.62
C SER A 609 16.64 17.14 -8.35
N SER A 610 15.58 17.94 -8.52
CA SER A 610 15.62 19.40 -8.60
C SER A 610 16.51 19.98 -7.50
N LYS A 611 17.58 20.69 -7.91
CA LYS A 611 18.52 21.47 -7.07
C LYS A 611 19.10 20.72 -5.87
N LYS A 612 20.44 20.62 -5.85
CA LYS A 612 21.25 20.25 -4.68
C LYS A 612 21.00 21.19 -3.50
N ASP A 613 19.90 21.02 -2.79
CA ASP A 613 19.84 21.25 -1.36
C ASP A 613 20.39 19.97 -0.72
N SER A 614 21.61 20.08 -0.16
CA SER A 614 22.36 19.07 0.61
C SER A 614 21.82 17.63 0.55
N ILE A 615 22.45 16.79 -0.27
CA ILE A 615 22.15 15.35 -0.38
C ILE A 615 22.25 14.71 1.02
N TYR A 616 21.09 14.41 1.61
CA TYR A 616 20.97 13.37 2.62
C TYR A 616 21.13 12.04 1.88
N GLN A 617 22.32 11.46 1.92
CA GLN A 617 22.47 10.05 1.55
C GLN A 617 21.71 9.25 2.61
N PRO A 618 20.70 8.43 2.23
CA PRO A 618 20.03 7.57 3.19
C PRO A 618 21.09 6.62 3.76
N CYS A 619 21.49 6.84 5.00
CA CYS A 619 22.33 5.92 5.74
C CYS A 619 21.46 5.08 6.67
N ASN A 620 22.00 3.94 7.12
CA ASN A 620 21.35 3.23 8.20
C ASN A 620 21.26 4.15 9.43
N PRO A 621 20.17 4.04 10.21
CA PRO A 621 19.90 4.94 11.32
C PRO A 621 21.04 4.91 12.33
N ILE A 622 21.45 6.10 12.74
CA ILE A 622 22.31 6.35 13.89
C ILE A 622 21.48 7.22 14.83
N HIS A 623 21.15 6.68 16.00
CA HIS A 623 20.36 7.39 16.99
C HIS A 623 21.11 8.64 17.48
N THR A 624 20.60 9.80 17.09
CA THR A 624 21.21 11.09 17.40
C THR A 624 20.17 12.01 18.06
N PRO A 625 19.97 11.91 19.40
CA PRO A 625 18.94 12.69 20.11
C PRO A 625 19.00 14.19 19.83
N SER A 626 20.20 14.75 19.65
CA SER A 626 20.42 16.18 19.42
C SER A 626 19.72 16.72 18.17
N GLU A 627 19.44 15.91 17.16
CA GLU A 627 18.70 16.30 15.96
C GLU A 627 17.25 16.71 16.29
N HIS A 628 16.67 16.14 17.34
CA HIS A 628 15.29 16.43 17.76
C HIS A 628 15.13 17.76 18.51
N ARG A 629 16.20 18.52 18.79
CA ARG A 629 16.09 19.84 19.47
C ARG A 629 15.34 20.88 18.67
N ASN A 630 15.46 20.82 17.34
CA ASN A 630 14.87 21.77 16.40
C ASN A 630 13.81 21.11 15.53
N PHE A 631 13.33 19.92 15.91
CA PHE A 631 12.28 19.22 15.17
C PHE A 631 11.03 20.10 15.05
N THR A 632 10.51 20.19 13.84
CA THR A 632 9.29 20.93 13.50
C THR A 632 8.43 19.99 12.67
N PRO A 633 7.19 19.66 13.11
CA PRO A 633 6.28 18.84 12.33
C PRO A 633 6.01 19.43 10.95
N HIS A 634 5.66 18.59 9.98
CA HIS A 634 5.28 19.06 8.66
C HIS A 634 4.05 19.99 8.72
N ASP A 635 4.08 21.07 7.94
CA ASP A 635 2.97 22.03 7.85
C ASP A 635 1.76 21.33 7.21
N PRO A 636 0.61 21.24 7.92
CA PRO A 636 -0.58 20.58 7.39
C PRO A 636 -1.17 21.26 6.14
N ASN A 637 -0.79 22.51 5.86
CA ASN A 637 -1.24 23.25 4.67
C ASN A 637 -0.24 23.17 3.51
N LYS A 638 0.95 22.62 3.72
CA LYS A 638 1.94 22.48 2.64
C LYS A 638 1.49 21.36 1.70
N PRO A 639 1.31 21.63 0.40
CA PRO A 639 0.93 20.59 -0.55
C PRO A 639 2.04 19.54 -0.65
N PHE A 640 1.62 18.28 -0.71
CA PHE A 640 2.54 17.18 -0.97
C PHE A 640 3.03 17.24 -2.42
N GLU A 641 4.33 17.05 -2.58
CA GLU A 641 5.00 16.99 -3.88
C GLU A 641 5.75 15.66 -3.97
N PHE A 642 5.38 14.85 -4.95
CA PHE A 642 6.03 13.58 -5.20
C PHE A 642 7.34 13.79 -5.93
N LYS A 643 8.46 13.33 -5.35
CA LYS A 643 9.79 13.46 -5.94
C LYS A 643 10.18 12.19 -6.69
N GLY A 644 9.73 11.02 -6.21
CA GLY A 644 9.94 9.71 -6.85
C GLY A 644 11.38 9.19 -6.82
N GLN A 645 12.26 9.87 -6.07
CA GLN A 645 13.70 9.67 -6.05
C GLN A 645 14.15 8.61 -5.05
N ASN A 646 13.41 8.38 -3.96
CA ASN A 646 13.81 7.42 -2.94
C ASN A 646 13.55 5.98 -3.41
N LYS A 647 14.63 5.24 -3.70
CA LYS A 647 14.60 3.82 -4.15
C LYS A 647 14.90 2.82 -3.03
N THR A 648 15.06 3.30 -1.79
CA THR A 648 15.40 2.46 -0.64
C THR A 648 14.17 1.70 -0.12
N TYR A 649 14.34 0.85 0.88
CA TYR A 649 13.25 0.16 1.58
C TYR A 649 12.84 0.86 2.88
N ASN A 650 13.32 2.09 3.10
CA ASN A 650 13.03 2.83 4.32
C ASN A 650 11.61 3.42 4.32
N GLN A 651 11.17 3.87 5.50
CA GLN A 651 9.84 4.43 5.69
C GLN A 651 9.62 5.67 4.85
N ASN A 652 10.66 6.47 4.55
CA ASN A 652 10.52 7.66 3.71
C ASN A 652 10.11 7.30 2.28
N MET A 653 10.59 6.17 1.74
CA MET A 653 10.14 5.66 0.44
C MET A 653 8.67 5.27 0.51
N ILE A 654 8.30 4.53 1.55
CA ILE A 654 6.92 4.06 1.75
C ILE A 654 5.97 5.25 1.94
N ILE A 655 6.34 6.23 2.76
CA ILE A 655 5.60 7.48 3.00
C ILE A 655 5.40 8.24 1.71
N GLU A 656 6.45 8.40 0.91
CA GLU A 656 6.40 9.13 -0.36
C GLU A 656 5.47 8.42 -1.36
N LYS A 657 5.62 7.11 -1.55
CA LYS A 657 4.79 6.32 -2.45
C LYS A 657 3.34 6.27 -1.96
N LEU A 658 3.12 6.05 -0.66
CA LEU A 658 1.79 6.06 -0.09
C LEU A 658 1.13 7.43 -0.26
N SER A 659 1.83 8.52 0.03
CA SER A 659 1.31 9.89 -0.15
C SER A 659 0.95 10.16 -1.61
N GLN A 660 1.76 9.69 -2.56
CA GLN A 660 1.47 9.79 -3.98
C GLN A 660 0.27 8.94 -4.39
N TYR A 661 0.15 7.72 -3.88
CA TYR A 661 -1.03 6.87 -4.10
C TYR A 661 -2.30 7.53 -3.57
N LEU A 662 -2.28 8.07 -2.34
CA LEU A 662 -3.40 8.82 -1.75
C LEU A 662 -3.76 10.05 -2.59
N THR A 663 -2.76 10.74 -3.13
CA THR A 663 -2.95 11.93 -3.99
C THR A 663 -3.59 11.54 -5.33
N LEU A 664 -3.04 10.54 -6.02
CA LEU A 664 -3.53 10.10 -7.33
C LEU A 664 -4.92 9.48 -7.28
N THR A 665 -5.24 8.75 -6.20
CA THR A 665 -6.55 8.14 -6.00
C THR A 665 -7.55 9.09 -5.32
N ASN A 666 -7.11 10.29 -4.94
CA ASN A 666 -7.86 11.23 -4.11
C ASN A 666 -8.45 10.58 -2.84
N TYR A 667 -7.74 9.60 -2.29
CA TYR A 667 -8.15 8.84 -1.11
C TYR A 667 -7.46 9.42 0.12
N ARG A 668 -8.24 9.89 1.11
CA ARG A 668 -7.74 10.36 2.43
C ARG A 668 -6.52 11.30 2.37
N THR A 669 -6.49 12.26 1.46
CA THR A 669 -5.34 13.19 1.32
C THR A 669 -5.06 14.03 2.57
N ASN A 670 -6.03 14.17 3.48
CA ASN A 670 -5.92 14.89 4.75
C ASN A 670 -4.94 14.26 5.76
N ILE A 671 -4.58 12.97 5.63
CA ILE A 671 -3.62 12.32 6.53
C ILE A 671 -2.17 12.47 6.05
N ILE A 672 -1.95 12.93 4.80
CA ILE A 672 -0.62 13.02 4.20
C ILE A 672 0.36 13.79 5.10
N PRO A 673 0.04 14.99 5.63
CA PRO A 673 0.97 15.70 6.50
C PRO A 673 1.36 14.92 7.76
N GLN A 674 0.44 14.11 8.31
CA GLN A 674 0.66 13.37 9.56
C GLN A 674 1.56 12.16 9.36
N ILE A 675 1.50 11.51 8.20
CA ILE A 675 2.37 10.36 7.88
C ILE A 675 3.77 10.80 7.43
N GLN A 676 3.95 12.06 7.00
CA GLN A 676 5.24 12.63 6.61
C GLN A 676 6.20 12.82 7.81
N ASP A 677 5.66 12.83 9.04
CA ASP A 677 6.45 12.89 10.27
C ASP A 677 6.94 11.51 10.75
N GLY A 678 6.64 10.43 10.00
CA GLY A 678 7.08 9.06 10.28
C GLY A 678 5.94 8.08 10.53
N ILE A 679 6.15 6.82 10.16
CA ILE A 679 5.21 5.70 10.31
C ILE A 679 5.87 4.45 10.93
N CYS A 680 6.96 4.64 11.69
CA CYS A 680 7.77 3.56 12.23
C CYS A 680 6.97 2.56 13.08
N SER A 681 6.08 3.05 13.96
CA SER A 681 5.25 2.19 14.80
C SER A 681 4.33 1.30 13.98
N ALA A 682 3.73 1.83 12.92
CA ALA A 682 2.88 1.07 12.01
C ALA A 682 3.68 -0.01 11.27
N LEU A 683 4.85 0.34 10.72
CA LEU A 683 5.68 -0.59 9.96
C LEU A 683 6.30 -1.69 10.83
N SER A 684 6.75 -1.38 12.05
CA SER A 684 7.29 -2.39 12.97
C SER A 684 6.23 -3.41 13.41
N ASN A 685 5.00 -2.96 13.66
CA ASN A 685 3.87 -3.87 13.94
C ASN A 685 3.49 -4.68 12.69
N LEU A 686 3.45 -4.04 11.52
CA LEU A 686 3.10 -4.69 10.26
C LEU A 686 4.09 -5.80 9.89
N PHE A 687 5.39 -5.54 10.08
CA PHE A 687 6.46 -6.50 9.80
C PHE A 687 6.30 -7.79 10.62
N ILE A 688 5.92 -7.69 11.89
CA ILE A 688 5.73 -8.86 12.77
C ILE A 688 4.53 -9.69 12.33
N GLU A 689 3.39 -9.04 12.12
CA GLU A 689 2.13 -9.73 11.81
C GLU A 689 2.12 -10.29 10.37
N ASN A 690 3.02 -9.84 9.48
CA ASN A 690 3.00 -10.22 8.06
C ASN A 690 4.41 -10.54 7.49
N CYS A 691 5.35 -11.00 8.32
CA CYS A 691 6.77 -11.13 7.96
C CYS A 691 7.02 -11.93 6.67
N ASN A 692 6.18 -12.92 6.37
CA ASN A 692 6.29 -13.79 5.19
C ASN A 692 5.97 -13.07 3.86
N ILE A 693 5.13 -12.04 3.89
CA ILE A 693 4.71 -11.29 2.69
C ILE A 693 5.25 -9.85 2.66
N PHE A 694 5.69 -9.33 3.81
CA PHE A 694 6.12 -7.94 3.99
C PHE A 694 7.18 -7.51 2.97
N SER A 695 8.24 -8.31 2.80
CA SER A 695 9.31 -7.98 1.85
C SER A 695 8.81 -7.85 0.40
N ASN A 696 7.84 -8.68 0.00
CA ASN A 696 7.26 -8.62 -1.34
C ASN A 696 6.35 -7.41 -1.50
N GLU A 697 5.57 -7.06 -0.46
CA GLU A 697 4.73 -5.86 -0.46
C GLU A 697 5.56 -4.57 -0.55
N ILE A 698 6.63 -4.45 0.26
CA ILE A 698 7.52 -3.27 0.19
C ILE A 698 8.25 -3.21 -1.17
N LYS A 699 8.68 -4.35 -1.73
CA LYS A 699 9.30 -4.39 -3.06
C LYS A 699 8.33 -3.95 -4.16
N ALA A 700 7.06 -4.37 -4.11
CA ALA A 700 6.05 -3.92 -5.06
C ALA A 700 5.80 -2.41 -4.98
N ILE A 701 5.74 -1.85 -3.76
CA ILE A 701 5.60 -0.40 -3.55
C ILE A 701 6.83 0.37 -4.08
N GLN A 702 8.03 -0.16 -3.84
CA GLN A 702 9.29 0.42 -4.29
C GLN A 702 9.40 0.47 -5.82
N GLN A 703 8.94 -0.58 -6.50
CA GLN A 703 8.96 -0.70 -7.97
C GLN A 703 7.94 0.20 -8.66
N TRP A 704 6.82 0.54 -8.01
CA TRP A 704 5.83 1.44 -8.60
C TRP A 704 6.42 2.84 -8.79
N ASN A 705 6.40 3.36 -10.02
CA ASN A 705 7.03 4.66 -10.33
C ASN A 705 6.25 5.87 -9.79
N GLY A 706 5.06 5.68 -9.22
CA GLY A 706 4.24 6.76 -8.67
C GLY A 706 3.34 7.47 -9.67
N SER A 707 3.18 6.92 -10.89
CA SER A 707 2.24 7.43 -11.90
C SER A 707 0.94 6.63 -11.93
N LEU A 708 -0.15 7.31 -12.29
CA LEU A 708 -1.46 6.69 -12.49
C LEU A 708 -1.47 5.78 -13.72
N GLU A 709 -0.72 6.15 -14.76
CA GLU A 709 -0.52 5.34 -15.97
C GLU A 709 0.14 4.00 -15.65
N ALA A 710 1.24 4.00 -14.88
CA ALA A 710 1.87 2.75 -14.45
C ALA A 710 0.91 1.90 -13.61
N LEU A 711 0.14 2.51 -12.71
CA LEU A 711 -0.85 1.80 -11.90
C LEU A 711 -1.96 1.16 -12.76
N ASN A 712 -2.40 1.82 -13.82
CA ASN A 712 -3.44 1.34 -14.73
C ASN A 712 -2.92 0.35 -15.79
N SER A 713 -1.62 0.37 -16.08
CA SER A 713 -0.98 -0.57 -17.01
C SER A 713 -0.72 -1.96 -16.40
N LEU A 714 -0.81 -2.09 -15.07
CA LEU A 714 -0.69 -3.37 -14.38
C LEU A 714 -1.89 -4.28 -14.71
N ASN A 715 -1.64 -5.59 -14.83
CA ASN A 715 -2.74 -6.55 -14.83
C ASN A 715 -3.50 -6.51 -13.49
N GLU A 716 -4.75 -6.98 -13.49
CA GLU A 716 -5.66 -6.89 -12.33
C GLU A 716 -5.06 -7.53 -11.06
N ASP A 717 -4.34 -8.64 -11.20
CA ASP A 717 -3.68 -9.31 -10.08
C ASP A 717 -2.57 -8.46 -9.44
N ASN A 718 -1.70 -7.85 -10.25
CA ASN A 718 -0.59 -7.02 -9.76
C ASN A 718 -1.09 -5.68 -9.22
N LYS A 719 -2.12 -5.10 -9.86
CA LYS A 719 -2.79 -3.90 -9.36
C LYS A 719 -3.44 -4.15 -8.00
N SER A 720 -4.20 -5.23 -7.86
CA SER A 720 -4.83 -5.63 -6.60
C SER A 720 -3.79 -5.88 -5.50
N LYS A 721 -2.68 -6.54 -5.80
CA LYS A 721 -1.57 -6.75 -4.84
C LYS A 721 -0.98 -5.42 -4.34
N LEU A 722 -0.69 -4.48 -5.24
CA LEU A 722 -0.12 -3.18 -4.88
C LEU A 722 -1.12 -2.34 -4.06
N GLU A 723 -2.39 -2.30 -4.48
CA GLU A 723 -3.43 -1.59 -3.72
C GLU A 723 -3.65 -2.20 -2.34
N ASN A 724 -3.65 -3.53 -2.22
CA ASN A 724 -3.79 -4.22 -0.95
C ASN A 724 -2.61 -3.94 -0.03
N ALA A 725 -1.39 -3.85 -0.56
CA ALA A 725 -0.21 -3.44 0.21
C ALA A 725 -0.40 -2.02 0.80
N PHE A 726 -0.83 -1.05 0.00
CA PHE A 726 -1.13 0.31 0.50
C PHE A 726 -2.26 0.32 1.53
N LYS A 727 -3.36 -0.39 1.28
CA LYS A 727 -4.51 -0.49 2.21
C LYS A 727 -4.09 -1.11 3.55
N ARG A 728 -3.24 -2.14 3.53
CA ARG A 728 -2.71 -2.78 4.74
C ARG A 728 -1.82 -1.82 5.52
N ILE A 729 -0.91 -1.11 4.87
CA ILE A 729 -0.09 -0.09 5.54
C ILE A 729 -0.98 0.98 6.19
N LEU A 730 -2.01 1.44 5.48
CA LEU A 730 -2.97 2.43 6.02
C LEU A 730 -3.72 1.92 7.26
N SER A 731 -4.15 0.66 7.29
CA SER A 731 -4.83 0.12 8.47
C SER A 731 -3.91 0.07 9.70
N TYR A 732 -2.61 -0.20 9.51
CA TYR A 732 -1.63 -0.15 10.61
C TYR A 732 -1.28 1.28 11.01
N ILE A 733 -1.24 2.22 10.07
CA ILE A 733 -1.11 3.65 10.37
C ILE A 733 -2.28 4.11 11.24
N ASP A 734 -3.51 3.76 10.88
CA ASP A 734 -4.68 4.10 11.69
C ASP A 734 -4.58 3.50 13.10
N LYS A 735 -4.19 2.21 13.20
CA LYS A 735 -4.15 1.48 14.47
C LYS A 735 -3.00 1.91 15.39
N TYR A 736 -1.80 2.09 14.86
CA TYR A 736 -0.57 2.20 15.65
C TYR A 736 0.15 3.55 15.53
N GLN A 737 -0.27 4.42 14.59
CA GLN A 737 0.33 5.75 14.40
C GLN A 737 -0.65 6.89 14.70
N LEU A 738 -1.90 6.81 14.18
CA LEU A 738 -2.91 7.87 14.29
C LEU A 738 -3.92 7.65 15.43
N SER A 739 -4.03 6.44 15.98
CA SER A 739 -4.93 6.17 17.10
C SER A 739 -4.42 6.83 18.39
N ASN A 740 -5.35 7.31 19.21
CA ASN A 740 -5.05 7.80 20.57
C ASN A 740 -4.86 6.65 21.59
N THR A 741 -5.07 5.40 21.17
CA THR A 741 -4.92 4.20 22.02
C THR A 741 -3.46 3.80 22.07
N ARG A 742 -2.72 4.32 23.06
CA ARG A 742 -1.33 3.93 23.29
C ARG A 742 -1.25 2.55 23.94
N THR A 743 -0.44 1.66 23.39
CA THR A 743 -0.03 0.45 24.08
C THR A 743 0.89 0.81 25.26
N PRO A 744 0.70 0.18 26.44
CA PRO A 744 1.56 0.45 27.59
C PRO A 744 2.97 -0.08 27.32
N THR A 745 3.95 0.82 27.26
CA THR A 745 5.36 0.52 27.06
C THR A 745 6.13 0.51 28.38
N ASN A 746 7.07 -0.43 28.55
CA ASN A 746 7.97 -0.47 29.70
C ASN A 746 9.36 -0.01 29.34
N TYR A 747 9.92 0.90 30.15
CA TYR A 747 11.33 1.24 30.07
C TYR A 747 12.20 0.10 30.60
N LEU A 748 13.20 -0.32 29.81
CA LEU A 748 14.06 -1.47 30.14
C LEU A 748 15.32 -1.09 30.95
N GLY A 749 15.75 0.18 30.91
CA GLY A 749 16.97 0.63 31.59
C GLY A 749 18.21 -0.19 31.23
N SER A 750 19.15 -0.32 32.16
CA SER A 750 20.36 -1.14 31.95
C SER A 750 20.09 -2.64 31.79
N SER A 751 18.90 -3.10 32.17
CA SER A 751 18.46 -4.49 31.96
C SER A 751 18.03 -4.77 30.51
N ALA A 752 18.05 -3.79 29.60
CA ALA A 752 17.63 -3.99 28.20
C ALA A 752 18.37 -5.16 27.52
N ARG A 753 19.69 -5.27 27.74
CA ARG A 753 20.51 -6.31 27.11
C ARG A 753 20.15 -7.72 27.60
N SER A 754 20.08 -7.92 28.91
CA SER A 754 19.70 -9.22 29.48
C SER A 754 18.25 -9.56 29.15
N PHE A 755 17.34 -8.61 29.31
CA PHE A 755 15.92 -8.79 29.04
C PHE A 755 15.64 -9.25 27.60
N ILE A 756 16.17 -8.54 26.60
CA ILE A 756 15.94 -8.89 25.19
C ILE A 756 16.48 -10.29 24.90
N LYS A 757 17.65 -10.63 25.46
CA LYS A 757 18.27 -11.96 25.31
C LYS A 757 17.42 -13.05 25.96
N ASP A 758 16.94 -12.84 27.18
CA ASP A 758 16.21 -13.83 27.97
C ASP A 758 14.79 -14.07 27.43
N VAL A 759 14.10 -13.00 27.01
CA VAL A 759 12.76 -13.11 26.44
C VAL A 759 12.78 -13.79 25.07
N ALA A 760 13.74 -13.46 24.22
CA ALA A 760 13.88 -14.14 22.93
C ALA A 760 14.18 -15.64 23.06
N ASN A 761 14.87 -16.05 24.14
CA ASN A 761 15.20 -17.46 24.39
C ASN A 761 14.08 -18.26 25.10
N SER A 762 13.13 -17.59 25.76
CA SER A 762 12.11 -18.22 26.61
C SER A 762 10.72 -18.34 25.97
N LEU A 763 10.45 -17.63 24.89
CA LEU A 763 9.15 -17.68 24.21
C LEU A 763 9.09 -18.88 23.26
N SER A 764 8.18 -19.82 23.55
CA SER A 764 7.96 -21.02 22.75
C SER A 764 6.99 -20.84 21.58
N ASN A 765 6.27 -19.71 21.47
CA ASN A 765 5.22 -19.51 20.46
C ASN A 765 5.08 -18.09 19.88
N SER A 766 5.89 -17.09 20.29
CA SER A 766 5.79 -15.70 19.78
C SER A 766 7.16 -15.02 19.77
N ASN A 767 8.01 -15.31 18.79
CA ASN A 767 9.41 -14.88 18.79
C ASN A 767 9.60 -13.43 18.31
N TYR A 768 8.91 -12.46 18.89
CA TYR A 768 9.04 -11.07 18.50
C TYR A 768 8.96 -10.07 19.65
N LEU A 769 9.64 -8.94 19.47
CA LEU A 769 9.63 -7.79 20.37
C LEU A 769 9.48 -6.51 19.54
N ILE A 770 8.57 -5.64 19.97
CA ILE A 770 8.53 -4.26 19.49
C ILE A 770 9.30 -3.40 20.49
N LEU A 771 10.39 -2.83 20.02
CA LEU A 771 11.25 -1.96 20.80
C LEU A 771 11.09 -0.52 20.31
N SER A 772 11.12 0.44 21.21
CA SER A 772 10.96 1.85 20.83
C SER A 772 11.78 2.78 21.73
N ASN A 773 11.88 4.04 21.32
CA ASN A 773 12.31 5.18 22.12
C ASN A 773 11.27 6.33 21.92
N PRO A 774 11.49 7.55 22.45
CA PRO A 774 10.51 8.63 22.29
C PRO A 774 10.15 9.03 20.86
N TRP A 775 10.97 8.70 19.86
CA TRP A 775 10.81 9.14 18.46
C TRP A 775 10.70 8.00 17.45
N HIS A 776 11.14 6.80 17.79
CA HIS A 776 11.33 5.72 16.83
C HIS A 776 10.92 4.36 17.38
N ALA A 777 10.51 3.46 16.51
CA ALA A 777 10.12 2.09 16.83
C ALA A 777 10.74 1.11 15.82
N ILE A 778 11.16 -0.05 16.32
CA ILE A 778 11.74 -1.16 15.57
C ILE A 778 11.13 -2.48 16.05
N SER A 779 11.29 -3.52 15.24
CA SER A 779 10.89 -4.88 15.60
C SER A 779 12.08 -5.84 15.56
N VAL A 780 12.13 -6.75 16.53
CA VAL A 780 13.18 -7.76 16.68
C VAL A 780 12.54 -9.13 16.73
N MET A 781 13.05 -10.09 15.98
CA MET A 781 12.56 -11.47 15.98
C MET A 781 13.71 -12.48 16.07
N LEU A 782 13.44 -13.65 16.66
CA LEU A 782 14.39 -14.78 16.69
C LEU A 782 13.78 -15.98 15.93
N ILE A 783 14.37 -16.34 14.79
CA ILE A 783 13.88 -17.44 13.95
C ILE A 783 15.05 -18.40 13.71
N GLU A 784 14.88 -19.69 14.04
CA GLU A 784 15.88 -20.75 13.79
C GLU A 784 17.30 -20.39 14.29
N LYS A 785 17.38 -19.71 15.44
CA LYS A 785 18.61 -19.20 16.08
C LYS A 785 19.26 -17.96 15.44
N SER A 786 18.67 -17.39 14.40
CA SER A 786 19.10 -16.11 13.82
C SER A 786 18.18 -14.95 14.25
N TRP A 787 18.80 -13.83 14.56
CA TRP A 787 18.12 -12.59 14.95
C TRP A 787 17.80 -11.75 13.72
N PHE A 788 16.56 -11.27 13.64
CA PHE A 788 16.09 -10.37 12.61
C PHE A 788 15.74 -9.04 13.25
N VAL A 789 16.42 -7.96 12.84
CA VAL A 789 16.14 -6.61 13.31
C VAL A 789 15.60 -5.82 12.13
N TYR A 790 14.32 -5.45 12.21
CA TYR A 790 13.69 -4.56 11.25
C TYR A 790 13.56 -3.17 11.86
N ASP A 791 14.40 -2.27 11.37
CA ASP A 791 14.26 -0.84 11.56
C ASP A 791 13.60 -0.25 10.30
N PRO A 792 12.45 0.44 10.41
CA PRO A 792 11.82 1.14 9.29
C PRO A 792 12.72 2.15 8.57
N ASN A 793 13.82 2.63 9.16
CA ASN A 793 14.80 3.51 8.54
C ASN A 793 15.93 2.77 7.80
N TYR A 794 16.00 1.44 7.85
CA TYR A 794 17.01 0.71 7.09
C TYR A 794 16.82 0.85 5.58
N VAL A 795 17.90 1.25 4.94
CA VAL A 795 17.97 1.47 3.48
C VAL A 795 17.66 0.18 2.71
N ASN A 796 18.11 -0.96 3.22
CA ASN A 796 17.98 -2.28 2.60
C ASN A 796 16.93 -3.17 3.30
N GLY A 797 16.08 -2.60 4.17
CA GLY A 797 15.07 -3.36 4.91
C GLY A 797 15.66 -4.17 6.07
N CYS A 798 14.99 -5.26 6.44
CA CYS A 798 15.32 -6.07 7.63
C CYS A 798 16.74 -6.64 7.56
N LYS A 799 17.48 -6.58 8.68
CA LYS A 799 18.83 -7.14 8.80
C LYS A 799 18.81 -8.45 9.60
N LYS A 800 19.58 -9.43 9.12
CA LYS A 800 19.81 -10.71 9.79
C LYS A 800 21.15 -10.69 10.52
N PHE A 801 21.17 -11.25 11.73
CA PHE A 801 22.37 -11.43 12.56
C PHE A 801 22.41 -12.84 13.12
N ASP A 802 23.57 -13.50 13.05
CA ASP A 802 23.75 -14.84 13.60
C ASP A 802 24.08 -14.84 15.10
N THR A 803 24.40 -13.66 15.66
CA THR A 803 24.70 -13.50 17.08
C THR A 803 23.83 -12.42 17.72
N PHE A 804 23.51 -12.60 19.00
CA PHE A 804 22.81 -11.59 19.78
C PHE A 804 23.62 -10.28 19.88
N ASP A 805 24.95 -10.35 19.91
CA ASP A 805 25.80 -9.16 20.02
C ASP A 805 25.68 -8.26 18.79
N GLY A 806 25.67 -8.85 17.59
CA GLY A 806 25.42 -8.10 16.35
C GLY A 806 24.02 -7.47 16.33
N ALA A 807 23.00 -8.24 16.73
CA ALA A 807 21.63 -7.76 16.81
C ALA A 807 21.46 -6.63 17.83
N TYR A 808 22.02 -6.78 19.03
CA TYR A 808 21.94 -5.77 20.08
C TYR A 808 22.67 -4.49 19.71
N LYS A 809 23.84 -4.59 19.06
CA LYS A 809 24.53 -3.42 18.51
C LYS A 809 23.62 -2.66 17.54
N ALA A 810 22.98 -3.36 16.61
CA ALA A 810 22.06 -2.76 15.65
C ALA A 810 20.83 -2.12 16.33
N ILE A 811 20.28 -2.75 17.38
CA ILE A 811 19.20 -2.18 18.21
C ILE A 811 19.65 -0.86 18.85
N THR A 812 20.85 -0.82 19.44
CA THR A 812 21.38 0.40 20.08
C THR A 812 21.79 1.48 19.08
N GLU A 813 22.25 1.11 17.88
CA GLU A 813 22.48 2.07 16.79
C GLU A 813 21.16 2.72 16.35
N SER A 814 20.05 1.97 16.39
CA SER A 814 18.72 2.42 15.98
C SER A 814 17.99 3.25 17.05
N LEU A 815 18.02 2.81 18.30
CA LEU A 815 17.21 3.37 19.39
C LEU A 815 18.00 4.11 20.48
N GLY A 816 19.33 3.94 20.52
CA GLY A 816 20.16 4.42 21.62
C GLY A 816 20.02 3.60 22.90
N SER A 817 20.21 4.28 24.03
CA SER A 817 20.14 3.70 25.38
C SER A 817 18.72 3.68 25.96
N LEU A 818 17.83 4.55 25.47
CA LEU A 818 16.46 4.70 26.00
C LEU A 818 15.48 3.73 25.33
N ILE A 819 15.62 2.44 25.67
CA ILE A 819 14.83 1.37 25.04
C ILE A 819 13.59 1.04 25.87
N PHE A 820 12.46 1.01 25.18
CA PHE A 820 11.17 0.54 25.68
C PHE A 820 10.76 -0.74 24.99
N VAL A 821 9.95 -1.55 25.65
CA VAL A 821 9.27 -2.70 25.06
C VAL A 821 7.75 -2.53 25.13
N ASP A 822 7.04 -2.87 24.06
CA ASP A 822 5.57 -2.98 24.05
C ASP A 822 5.11 -4.25 24.79
N ARG A 823 4.13 -4.14 25.70
CA ARG A 823 3.62 -5.27 26.50
C ARG A 823 2.60 -6.15 25.76
N SER A 824 2.11 -5.78 24.57
CA SER A 824 1.09 -6.58 23.88
C SER A 824 1.64 -7.96 23.49
N GLY A 825 1.30 -9.00 24.26
CA GLY A 825 1.61 -10.40 23.94
C GLY A 825 2.62 -11.11 24.86
N ILE A 826 3.21 -10.45 25.87
CA ILE A 826 4.17 -11.07 26.80
C ILE A 826 3.48 -11.30 28.16
N GLN A 827 3.13 -12.55 28.48
CA GLN A 827 2.33 -12.88 29.67
C GLN A 827 3.09 -12.96 31.00
N LEU A 828 4.43 -12.99 31.02
CA LEU A 828 5.22 -13.04 32.27
C LEU A 828 6.52 -12.25 32.08
N LEU A 829 6.68 -11.14 32.82
CA LEU A 829 7.94 -10.40 32.91
C LEU A 829 8.61 -10.76 34.24
N PRO A 830 9.91 -11.10 34.26
CA PRO A 830 10.70 -11.04 35.49
C PRO A 830 10.62 -9.62 36.08
N GLU A 831 10.78 -9.48 37.41
CA GLU A 831 10.97 -8.16 38.02
C GLU A 831 12.20 -7.49 37.38
N LEU A 832 11.94 -6.60 36.43
CA LEU A 832 12.97 -5.79 35.78
C LEU A 832 13.57 -4.88 36.84
N GLY A 833 14.84 -5.11 37.19
CA GLY A 833 15.64 -4.07 37.82
C GLY A 833 15.76 -2.92 36.81
N LYS A 834 15.28 -1.73 37.17
CA LYS A 834 15.29 -0.54 36.28
C LYS A 834 16.31 0.52 36.69
N PRO A 835 17.65 0.26 36.71
CA PRO A 835 18.60 1.32 36.99
C PRO A 835 18.64 2.36 35.87
N ILE A 836 18.74 3.63 36.26
CA ILE A 836 19.35 4.68 35.46
C ILE A 836 20.84 4.66 35.83
N GLU A 837 21.71 4.19 34.93
CA GLU A 837 23.16 4.14 35.20
C GLU A 837 23.77 5.53 35.33
N ASN A 838 23.36 6.46 34.46
CA ASN A 838 23.83 7.83 34.46
C ASN A 838 22.67 8.82 34.24
N PRO A 839 22.29 9.61 35.26
CA PRO A 839 21.25 10.64 35.15
C PRO A 839 21.49 11.69 34.06
N ASN A 840 22.76 12.02 33.76
CA ASN A 840 23.09 12.98 32.69
C ASN A 840 22.80 12.40 31.32
N ASP A 841 23.24 11.16 31.04
CA ASP A 841 22.99 10.49 29.77
C ASP A 841 21.50 10.26 29.57
N PHE A 842 20.80 9.79 30.61
CA PHE A 842 19.35 9.61 30.60
C PHE A 842 18.63 10.90 30.21
N MET A 843 18.96 12.03 30.85
CA MET A 843 18.31 13.30 30.54
C MET A 843 18.71 13.84 29.17
N ARG A 844 19.99 13.77 28.81
CA ARG A 844 20.54 14.20 27.52
C ARG A 844 19.83 13.50 26.36
N ASP A 845 19.55 12.21 26.51
CA ASP A 845 19.03 11.37 25.43
C ASP A 845 17.49 11.38 25.33
N GLY A 846 16.79 12.13 26.20
CA GLY A 846 15.33 12.30 26.14
C GLY A 846 14.56 11.77 27.34
N GLY A 847 15.23 11.49 28.46
CA GLY A 847 14.64 10.93 29.68
C GLY A 847 13.43 11.72 30.23
N LEU A 848 13.33 13.02 29.98
CA LEU A 848 12.12 13.77 30.37
C LEU A 848 10.90 13.44 29.50
N LEU A 849 11.10 13.14 28.21
CA LEU A 849 10.04 12.62 27.34
C LEU A 849 9.65 11.20 27.74
N VAL A 850 10.61 10.40 28.23
CA VAL A 850 10.37 9.09 28.83
C VAL A 850 9.44 9.20 30.04
N LEU A 851 9.79 10.07 31.00
CA LEU A 851 8.97 10.29 32.20
C LEU A 851 7.57 10.81 31.89
N TYR A 852 7.41 11.57 30.80
CA TYR A 852 6.09 12.03 30.35
C TYR A 852 5.26 10.90 29.69
N LYS A 853 5.90 9.92 29.06
CA LYS A 853 5.24 8.83 28.31
C LYS A 853 5.05 7.53 29.11
N ALA A 854 5.84 7.31 30.16
CA ALA A 854 5.90 6.05 30.90
C ALA A 854 4.63 5.77 31.73
N SER A 855 4.43 4.50 32.09
CA SER A 855 3.33 4.07 32.97
C SER A 855 3.51 4.63 34.39
N TRP A 856 2.40 4.84 35.12
CA TRP A 856 2.43 5.38 36.49
C TRP A 856 3.38 4.62 37.44
N SER A 857 3.44 3.29 37.35
CA SER A 857 4.34 2.46 38.17
C SER A 857 5.83 2.61 37.82
N ASP A 858 6.15 3.00 36.58
CA ASP A 858 7.52 3.22 36.14
C ASP A 858 8.02 4.62 36.52
N VAL A 859 7.13 5.62 36.49
CA VAL A 859 7.46 7.01 36.80
C VAL A 859 7.94 7.17 38.24
N GLU A 860 7.28 6.54 39.22
CA GLU A 860 7.69 6.66 40.64
C GLU A 860 9.12 6.14 40.89
N GLN A 861 9.45 4.96 40.33
CA GLN A 861 10.77 4.35 40.49
C GLN A 861 11.87 5.20 39.83
N LEU A 862 11.61 5.70 38.61
CA LEU A 862 12.55 6.56 37.89
C LEU A 862 12.73 7.92 38.57
N LEU A 863 11.67 8.50 39.13
CA LEU A 863 11.74 9.75 39.87
C LEU A 863 12.57 9.63 41.15
N GLU A 864 12.49 8.51 41.87
CA GLU A 864 13.31 8.28 43.07
C GLU A 864 14.79 8.16 42.70
N LEU A 865 15.13 7.52 41.57
CA LEU A 865 16.50 7.44 41.07
C LEU A 865 17.07 8.80 40.62
N MET A 866 16.22 9.71 40.14
CA MET A 866 16.61 11.06 39.72
C MET A 866 16.63 12.07 40.88
N LYS A 867 16.16 11.66 42.06
CA LYS A 867 16.03 12.52 43.23
C LYS A 867 17.42 12.90 43.75
N GLY A 868 17.64 14.20 43.89
CA GLY A 868 18.92 14.70 44.42
C GLY A 868 20.02 14.88 43.36
N CYS A 869 19.91 14.26 42.19
CA CYS A 869 20.89 14.39 41.11
C CYS A 869 21.05 15.85 40.64
N GLN A 870 22.30 16.26 40.40
CA GLN A 870 22.65 17.51 39.73
C GLN A 870 23.09 17.18 38.30
N LEU A 871 22.44 17.80 37.32
CA LEU A 871 22.81 17.61 35.93
C LEU A 871 23.93 18.58 35.52
N ASP A 872 24.78 18.16 34.60
CA ASP A 872 25.72 19.04 33.93
C ASP A 872 25.06 19.75 32.73
N HIS A 873 25.84 20.55 31.99
CA HIS A 873 25.35 21.23 30.79
C HIS A 873 24.81 20.27 29.72
N ASN A 874 25.37 19.07 29.60
CA ASN A 874 24.95 18.08 28.61
C ASN A 874 23.62 17.44 29.02
N GLY A 875 23.45 17.05 30.28
CA GLY A 875 22.18 16.54 30.81
C GLY A 875 21.06 17.56 30.70
N LEU A 876 21.31 18.82 31.08
CA LEU A 876 20.32 19.90 30.99
C LEU A 876 19.93 20.26 29.55
N SER A 877 20.80 20.00 28.58
CA SER A 877 20.50 20.26 27.17
C SER A 877 19.36 19.37 26.63
N GLY A 878 19.08 18.23 27.29
CA GLY A 878 17.95 17.37 27.00
C GLY A 878 16.57 18.00 27.25
N LEU A 879 16.49 19.05 28.07
CA LEU A 879 15.25 19.80 28.31
C LEU A 879 14.68 20.42 27.03
N PHE A 880 15.53 20.69 26.04
CA PHE A 880 15.17 21.34 24.78
C PHE A 880 14.84 20.37 23.65
N LEU A 881 14.94 19.06 23.88
CA LEU A 881 14.51 18.04 22.92
C LEU A 881 13.01 18.17 22.66
N ARG A 882 12.56 17.96 21.43
CA ARG A 882 11.14 18.05 21.08
C ARG A 882 10.59 16.67 20.79
N ASP A 883 9.33 16.42 21.13
CA ASP A 883 8.63 15.20 20.71
C ASP A 883 8.23 15.27 19.21
N LEU A 884 7.62 14.19 18.71
CA LEU A 884 7.13 14.11 17.33
C LEU A 884 6.01 15.10 17.00
N MET A 885 5.45 15.79 17.99
CA MET A 885 4.46 16.86 17.81
C MET A 885 5.12 18.24 17.89
N GLY A 886 6.46 18.32 17.94
CA GLY A 886 7.22 19.56 18.02
C GLY A 886 7.29 20.19 19.40
N PHE A 887 6.72 19.56 20.44
CA PHE A 887 6.68 20.15 21.77
C PHE A 887 7.97 19.90 22.54
N PRO A 888 8.58 20.93 23.14
CA PRO A 888 9.76 20.77 23.97
C PRO A 888 9.55 19.87 25.19
N ALA A 889 10.57 19.12 25.59
CA ALA A 889 10.54 18.19 26.71
C ALA A 889 10.25 18.91 28.03
N TRP A 890 10.82 20.10 28.24
CA TRP A 890 10.50 20.93 29.40
C TRP A 890 9.02 21.32 29.46
N TYR A 891 8.38 21.57 28.32
CA TYR A 891 6.95 21.88 28.27
C TYR A 891 6.11 20.64 28.60
N ARG A 892 6.46 19.48 28.04
CA ARG A 892 5.83 18.19 28.39
C ARG A 892 5.99 17.86 29.87
N GLY A 893 7.17 18.09 30.44
CA GLY A 893 7.43 17.90 31.86
C GLY A 893 6.56 18.80 32.76
N LEU A 894 6.39 20.08 32.39
CA LEU A 894 5.54 21.01 33.14
C LEU A 894 4.04 20.71 32.99
N THR A 895 3.62 20.23 31.81
CA THR A 895 2.22 19.88 31.52
C THR A 895 1.89 18.41 31.80
N SER A 896 2.83 17.63 32.34
CA SER A 896 2.64 16.24 32.74
C SER A 896 1.45 16.12 33.70
N PRO A 897 0.64 15.05 33.68
CA PRO A 897 -0.33 14.82 34.74
C PRO A 897 0.35 14.52 36.10
N ASP A 898 1.59 13.98 36.07
CA ASP A 898 2.33 13.59 37.27
C ASP A 898 3.02 14.79 37.95
N ILE A 899 2.82 14.93 39.27
CA ILE A 899 3.34 16.06 40.04
C ILE A 899 4.84 15.96 40.31
N GLY A 900 5.39 14.75 40.38
CA GLY A 900 6.82 14.51 40.57
C GLY A 900 7.62 14.91 39.33
N VAL A 901 7.14 14.56 38.14
CA VAL A 901 7.72 14.98 36.85
C VAL A 901 7.70 16.51 36.72
N LYS A 902 6.61 17.19 37.11
CA LYS A 902 6.56 18.66 37.15
C LYS A 902 7.64 19.26 38.04
N LYS A 903 7.76 18.75 39.28
CA LYS A 903 8.74 19.24 40.26
C LYS A 903 10.18 19.02 39.77
N LEU A 904 10.47 17.84 39.21
CA LEU A 904 11.77 17.53 38.62
C LEU A 904 12.11 18.49 37.47
N THR A 905 11.15 18.72 36.56
CA THR A 905 11.31 19.64 35.44
C THR A 905 11.60 21.06 35.90
N GLN A 906 10.85 21.56 36.89
CA GLN A 906 11.05 22.89 37.46
C GLN A 906 12.45 23.01 38.10
N ARG A 907 12.90 21.99 38.83
CA ARG A 907 14.23 21.96 39.44
C ARG A 907 15.32 22.08 38.37
N TYR A 908 15.24 21.32 37.27
CA TYR A 908 16.24 21.37 36.22
C TYR A 908 16.19 22.64 35.37
N LEU A 909 15.01 23.23 35.16
CA LEU A 909 14.91 24.58 34.57
C LEU A 909 15.59 25.64 35.44
N LEU A 910 15.41 25.57 36.76
CA LEU A 910 16.11 26.48 37.68
C LEU A 910 17.62 26.23 37.69
N GLN A 911 18.04 24.97 37.63
CA GLN A 911 19.45 24.61 37.53
C GLN A 911 20.08 25.17 36.24
N LEU A 912 19.41 25.02 35.10
CA LEU A 912 19.79 25.59 33.81
C LEU A 912 19.95 27.11 33.88
N LEU A 913 18.99 27.83 34.47
CA LEU A 913 19.06 29.28 34.62
C LEU A 913 20.23 29.75 35.51
N ARG A 914 20.69 28.91 36.45
CA ARG A 914 21.85 29.21 37.31
C ARG A 914 23.18 28.92 36.60
N GLN A 915 23.21 27.89 35.76
CA GLN A 915 24.45 27.40 35.16
C GLN A 915 24.74 28.00 33.77
N ASP A 916 23.71 28.27 32.96
CA ASP A 916 23.87 28.74 31.57
C ASP A 916 23.38 30.20 31.41
N LYS A 917 24.33 31.10 31.12
CA LYS A 917 24.06 32.53 30.90
C LYS A 917 23.16 32.80 29.69
N GLN A 918 23.10 31.88 28.72
CA GLN A 918 22.24 31.95 27.53
C GLN A 918 20.93 31.15 27.68
N ALA A 919 20.66 30.57 28.86
CA ALA A 919 19.47 29.75 29.09
C ALA A 919 18.17 30.46 28.70
N ILE A 920 18.07 31.75 29.02
CA ILE A 920 16.92 32.61 28.69
C ILE A 920 16.68 32.66 27.18
N GLN A 921 17.71 32.95 26.38
CA GLN A 921 17.62 33.01 24.91
C GLN A 921 17.28 31.64 24.30
N LYS A 922 17.82 30.55 24.86
CA LYS A 922 17.52 29.18 24.42
C LYS A 922 16.06 28.81 24.73
N LEU A 923 15.55 29.23 25.89
CA LEU A 923 14.14 29.05 26.27
C LEU A 923 13.21 29.89 25.39
N GLU A 924 13.56 31.14 25.07
CA GLU A 924 12.83 31.99 24.12
C GLU A 924 12.62 31.27 22.79
N LYS A 925 13.73 30.83 22.18
CA LYS A 925 13.69 30.12 20.90
C LYS A 925 12.91 28.80 20.97
N SER A 926 13.01 28.08 22.09
CA SER A 926 12.25 26.84 22.32
C SER A 926 10.75 27.10 22.50
N PHE A 927 10.37 28.24 23.08
CA PHE A 927 8.98 28.63 23.33
C PHE A 927 8.21 28.94 22.04
N GLU A 928 8.90 29.42 21.00
CA GLU A 928 8.31 29.70 19.68
C GLU A 928 7.66 28.46 19.05
N ALA A 929 8.16 27.25 19.38
CA ALA A 929 7.62 25.98 18.88
C ALA A 929 6.24 25.61 19.44
N ILE A 930 5.80 26.23 20.55
CA ILE A 930 4.52 25.92 21.19
C ILE A 930 3.41 26.70 20.49
N PRO A 931 2.28 26.09 20.07
CA PRO A 931 1.15 26.80 19.48
C PRO A 931 0.55 27.84 20.43
N GLN A 932 0.11 28.97 19.88
CA GLN A 932 -0.34 30.13 20.67
C GLN A 932 -1.47 29.81 21.66
N THR A 933 -2.42 28.95 21.27
CA THR A 933 -3.54 28.50 22.10
C THR A 933 -3.09 27.75 23.35
N GLN A 934 -1.92 27.13 23.32
CA GLN A 934 -1.37 26.33 24.41
C GLN A 934 -0.33 27.10 25.25
N ARG A 935 0.11 28.28 24.82
CA ARG A 935 1.07 29.11 25.58
C ARG A 935 0.50 29.65 26.90
N LEU A 936 -0.82 29.79 27.01
CA LEU A 936 -1.50 30.33 28.19
C LEU A 936 -1.45 29.38 29.41
N SER A 937 -1.44 28.06 29.18
CA SER A 937 -1.44 27.06 30.25
C SER A 937 -0.14 27.00 31.06
N VAL A 938 0.98 27.40 30.46
CA VAL A 938 2.31 27.36 31.10
C VAL A 938 2.43 28.38 32.23
N LYS A 939 1.76 29.53 32.09
CA LYS A 939 1.71 30.59 33.09
C LYS A 939 1.04 30.10 34.38
N ASP A 940 -0.10 29.44 34.26
CA ASP A 940 -0.89 28.97 35.41
C ASP A 940 -0.15 27.90 36.23
N ILE A 941 0.66 27.08 35.55
CA ILE A 941 1.45 26.00 36.17
C ILE A 941 2.64 26.55 36.99
N LEU A 942 3.21 27.70 36.62
CA LEU A 942 4.43 28.25 37.24
C LEU A 942 4.16 29.19 38.42
N VAL A 943 2.95 29.75 38.53
CA VAL A 943 2.57 30.75 39.55
C VAL A 943 2.35 30.14 40.95
N GLN A 944 2.27 28.80 41.09
CA GLN A 944 1.97 28.15 42.36
C GLN A 944 3.21 27.76 43.21
N GLN A 945 3.81 28.74 43.88
CA GLN A 945 4.81 28.63 44.99
C GLN A 945 6.27 29.05 44.64
N ASP A 946 6.90 29.76 45.60
CA ASP A 946 8.31 30.15 45.74
C ASP A 946 8.83 31.39 44.94
N THR A 947 9.71 32.16 45.59
CA THR A 947 10.28 33.45 45.15
C THR A 947 11.24 33.30 43.96
N THR A 948 11.96 32.18 43.85
CA THR A 948 12.82 31.87 42.69
C THR A 948 11.99 31.59 41.42
N ARG A 949 10.74 31.12 41.55
CA ARG A 949 9.81 30.90 40.42
C ARG A 949 9.23 32.21 39.87
N LYS A 950 9.15 33.28 40.67
CA LYS A 950 8.72 34.60 40.18
C LYS A 950 9.64 35.10 39.06
N ARG A 951 10.96 34.90 39.18
CA ARG A 951 11.92 35.28 38.12
C ARG A 951 11.66 34.52 36.81
N LEU A 952 11.42 33.21 36.88
CA LEU A 952 11.07 32.39 35.70
C LEU A 952 9.72 32.83 35.11
N ALA A 953 8.70 33.08 35.95
CA ALA A 953 7.39 33.56 35.51
C ALA A 953 7.45 34.95 34.85
N THR A 954 8.25 35.88 35.39
CA THR A 954 8.47 37.22 34.82
C THR A 954 9.17 37.17 33.47
N GLU A 955 10.21 36.34 33.31
CA GLU A 955 10.89 36.20 32.01
C GLU A 955 9.96 35.54 30.97
N MET A 956 9.17 34.53 31.35
CA MET A 956 8.19 33.94 30.45
C MET A 956 7.07 34.92 30.04
N GLU A 957 6.66 35.84 30.92
CA GLU A 957 5.73 36.92 30.59
C GLU A 957 6.33 37.90 29.56
N ARG A 958 7.64 38.19 29.67
CA ARG A 958 8.37 39.01 28.71
C ARG A 958 8.39 38.33 27.33
N PHE A 959 8.66 37.03 27.26
CA PHE A 959 8.68 36.27 26.01
C PHE A 959 7.31 36.25 25.33
N GLN A 960 6.24 36.05 26.11
CA GLN A 960 4.86 36.04 25.60
C GLN A 960 4.48 37.40 24.98
N LYS A 961 4.88 38.51 25.61
CA LYS A 961 4.63 39.87 25.10
C LYS A 961 5.41 40.16 23.82
N GLN A 962 6.64 39.65 23.68
CA GLN A 962 7.45 39.83 22.47
C GLN A 962 6.90 39.01 21.29
N ALA A 963 6.50 37.76 21.52
CA ALA A 963 5.92 36.91 20.48
C ALA A 963 4.58 37.47 19.93
N LEU A 964 3.74 38.06 20.79
CA LEU A 964 2.48 38.68 20.38
C LEU A 964 2.71 39.93 19.50
N LYS A 965 3.78 40.71 19.76
CA LYS A 965 4.17 41.87 18.95
C LYS A 965 4.67 41.47 17.56
N ALA A 966 5.46 40.41 17.44
CA ALA A 966 5.96 39.90 16.16
C ALA A 966 4.80 39.44 15.24
N GLN A 967 3.78 38.78 15.81
CA GLN A 967 2.61 38.30 15.08
C GLN A 967 1.72 39.45 14.57
N GLN A 968 1.53 40.53 15.34
CA GLN A 968 0.82 41.72 14.88
C GLN A 968 1.50 42.38 13.68
N HIS A 969 2.83 42.24 13.57
CA HIS A 969 3.62 42.72 12.44
C HIS A 969 3.45 41.83 11.19
N GLN A 970 3.41 40.51 11.37
CA GLN A 970 3.21 39.52 10.30
C GLN A 970 1.81 39.62 9.67
N VAL A 971 0.75 39.67 10.50
CA VAL A 971 -0.65 39.78 10.04
C VAL A 971 -0.88 41.09 9.27
N ARG A 972 -0.22 42.19 9.69
CA ARG A 972 -0.28 43.46 8.95
C ARG A 972 0.41 43.40 7.59
N LYS A 973 1.49 42.62 7.46
CA LYS A 973 2.23 42.42 6.19
C LYS A 973 1.44 41.57 5.20
N GLU A 974 0.81 40.49 5.67
CA GLU A 974 -0.05 39.63 4.85
C GLU A 974 -1.34 40.35 4.42
N HIS A 975 -1.92 41.18 5.29
CA HIS A 975 -3.05 42.03 4.94
C HIS A 975 -2.68 43.05 3.84
N TYR A 976 -1.49 43.63 3.92
CA TYR A 976 -0.97 44.56 2.89
C TYR A 976 -0.70 43.87 1.54
N GLN A 977 -0.11 42.67 1.55
CA GLN A 977 0.18 41.91 0.33
C GLN A 977 -1.09 41.41 -0.37
N ASN A 978 -2.12 41.03 0.38
CA ASN A 978 -3.37 40.50 -0.18
C ASN A 978 -4.31 41.58 -0.73
N GLN A 979 -4.28 42.81 -0.21
CA GLN A 979 -5.18 43.88 -0.68
C GLN A 979 -4.63 44.73 -1.83
N LEU A 980 -3.31 44.85 -2.00
CA LEU A 980 -2.72 45.74 -3.03
C LEU A 980 -2.29 45.03 -4.32
N LEU A 981 -1.91 43.74 -4.29
CA LEU A 981 -1.28 43.07 -5.44
C LEU A 981 -2.22 42.22 -6.30
N ARG A 982 -3.37 41.78 -5.78
CA ARG A 982 -4.34 40.98 -6.55
C ARG A 982 -5.02 41.73 -7.72
N PRO A 983 -5.31 43.05 -7.67
CA PRO A 983 -5.99 43.73 -8.78
C PRO A 983 -5.08 44.08 -9.98
N ILE A 984 -3.77 43.76 -9.92
CA ILE A 984 -2.76 44.27 -10.87
C ILE A 984 -2.30 43.19 -11.87
N LYS A 985 -2.57 41.90 -11.58
CA LYS A 985 -2.07 40.80 -12.40
C LYS A 985 -2.65 40.72 -13.82
N ASP A 986 -3.84 41.31 -14.03
CA ASP A 986 -4.59 41.19 -15.29
C ASP A 986 -4.87 42.55 -15.96
N LYS A 987 -4.08 43.59 -15.66
CA LYS A 987 -4.27 44.95 -16.19
C LYS A 987 -3.10 45.40 -17.07
N THR A 988 -3.41 46.16 -18.12
CA THR A 988 -2.42 46.76 -19.02
C THR A 988 -1.64 47.88 -18.34
N VAL A 989 -0.47 48.24 -18.88
CA VAL A 989 0.43 49.26 -18.31
C VAL A 989 -0.26 50.63 -18.16
N GLU A 990 -1.16 51.01 -19.08
CA GLU A 990 -1.95 52.23 -18.99
C GLU A 990 -3.02 52.18 -17.88
N GLU A 991 -3.62 51.01 -17.63
CA GLU A 991 -4.59 50.82 -16.56
C GLU A 991 -3.93 50.84 -15.17
N VAL A 992 -2.71 50.31 -15.06
CA VAL A 992 -1.90 50.40 -13.84
C VAL A 992 -1.47 51.85 -13.59
N SER A 993 -1.05 52.58 -14.62
CA SER A 993 -0.70 54.01 -14.53
C SER A 993 -1.90 54.86 -14.08
N THR A 994 -3.08 54.62 -14.66
CA THR A 994 -4.33 55.30 -14.29
C THR A 994 -4.77 54.98 -12.86
N TYR A 995 -4.61 53.72 -12.43
CA TYR A 995 -4.90 53.28 -11.06
C TYR A 995 -3.95 53.93 -10.03
N CYS A 996 -2.65 54.02 -10.35
CA CYS A 996 -1.66 54.70 -9.53
C CYS A 996 -1.92 56.22 -9.46
N GLN A 997 -2.33 56.87 -10.56
CA GLN A 997 -2.69 58.30 -10.56
C GLN A 997 -3.97 58.59 -9.75
N GLN A 998 -4.96 57.68 -9.74
CA GLN A 998 -6.16 57.80 -8.92
C GLN A 998 -5.89 57.65 -7.40
N LEU A 999 -4.88 56.87 -7.03
CA LEU A 999 -4.42 56.71 -5.64
C LEU A 999 -3.65 57.93 -5.12
N LEU A 1000 -3.02 58.69 -6.01
CA LEU A 1000 -2.24 59.89 -5.70
C LEU A 1000 -3.06 61.19 -5.70
N ASN A 1001 -4.38 61.12 -5.90
CA ASN A 1001 -5.25 62.30 -5.94
C ASN A 1001 -5.34 63.00 -4.56
N PRO A 1002 -4.88 64.26 -4.40
CA PRO A 1002 -4.74 64.93 -3.10
C PRO A 1002 -6.02 65.05 -2.29
N GLN A 1003 -7.19 65.08 -2.95
CA GLN A 1003 -8.48 65.24 -2.26
C GLN A 1003 -8.92 64.00 -1.46
N LYS A 1004 -8.39 62.80 -1.74
CA LYS A 1004 -8.66 61.57 -0.95
C LYS A 1004 -7.68 61.36 0.22
N MET A 1005 -6.51 62.00 0.19
CA MET A 1005 -5.48 61.90 1.24
C MET A 1005 -5.89 62.54 2.58
N LEU A 1006 -6.85 63.49 2.57
CA LEU A 1006 -7.26 64.23 3.76
C LEU A 1006 -8.13 63.45 4.77
N LYS A 1007 -8.61 62.24 4.42
CA LYS A 1007 -9.50 61.43 5.31
C LYS A 1007 -8.84 60.21 5.98
N ASN A 1008 -7.55 59.95 5.77
CA ASN A 1008 -6.91 58.74 6.29
C ASN A 1008 -5.68 59.03 7.18
N ASN A 1009 -5.91 59.19 8.50
CA ASN A 1009 -4.86 59.41 9.51
C ASN A 1009 -3.86 58.25 9.65
N THR A 1010 -4.16 57.08 9.09
CA THR A 1010 -3.30 55.90 9.15
C THR A 1010 -2.11 55.98 8.19
N ILE A 1011 -2.25 56.68 7.05
CA ILE A 1011 -1.21 56.77 6.00
C ILE A 1011 -0.07 57.71 6.44
N ARG A 1012 -0.37 58.80 7.17
CA ARG A 1012 0.65 59.73 7.69
C ARG A 1012 1.59 59.10 8.72
N ARG A 1013 1.13 58.14 9.53
CA ARG A 1013 1.96 57.52 10.59
C ARG A 1013 2.90 56.43 10.06
N THR A 1014 2.55 55.77 8.96
CA THR A 1014 3.38 54.70 8.40
C THR A 1014 4.52 55.28 7.55
N MET A 1015 4.28 56.36 6.80
CA MET A 1015 5.34 57.02 6.01
C MET A 1015 6.35 57.79 6.88
N ALA A 1016 5.95 58.27 8.06
CA ALA A 1016 6.87 58.94 8.99
C ALA A 1016 7.90 57.99 9.61
N ILE A 1017 7.65 56.67 9.62
CA ILE A 1017 8.53 55.67 10.26
C ILE A 1017 9.48 55.01 9.24
N GLU A 1018 9.14 55.01 7.94
CA GLU A 1018 10.04 54.49 6.89
C GLU A 1018 11.15 55.48 6.47
N VAL A 1019 11.05 56.76 6.84
CA VAL A 1019 12.11 57.76 6.57
C VAL A 1019 13.26 57.68 7.59
N GLU A 1020 13.07 57.03 8.74
CA GLU A 1020 14.10 56.97 9.81
C GLU A 1020 14.99 55.70 9.81
N SER A 1021 14.88 54.80 8.82
CA SER A 1021 15.62 53.52 8.86
C SER A 1021 16.41 53.14 7.59
N LYS A 1022 17.01 54.13 6.91
CA LYS A 1022 18.14 53.86 5.99
C LYS A 1022 19.32 54.77 6.30
N PRO A 1023 20.51 54.24 6.68
CA PRO A 1023 21.72 55.00 6.51
C PRO A 1023 22.04 55.06 5.00
N SER A 1024 22.38 56.28 4.59
CA SER A 1024 22.81 56.69 3.26
C SER A 1024 24.06 55.95 2.78
N THR A 1025 23.98 55.33 1.60
CA THR A 1025 25.08 55.32 0.63
C THR A 1025 24.48 55.35 -0.78
N PHE A 1026 25.01 56.27 -1.59
CA PHE A 1026 24.85 56.37 -3.03
C PHE A 1026 25.30 55.10 -3.75
#